data_AF-A0A8S0Z463-F1
#
_entry.id   AF-A0A8S0Z463-F1
#
_cell.length_a   1.000
_cell.length_b   1.000
_cell.length_c   1.000
_cell.angle_alpha   90.00
_cell.angle_beta   90.00
_cell.angle_gamma   90.00
#
_symmetry.space_group_name_H-M   'P 1'
#
loop_
_entity.id
_entity.type
_entity.pdbx_description
1 polymer ?
#
loop_
_entity_poly.entity_id
_entity_poly.type
_entity_poly.pdbx_seq_one_letter_code
_entity_poly.pdbx_strand_id
1 'polypeptide(L)'
;MAEPECVGQPDAVLLAPLTEDTFLHNLHVRYKHDIIYTYVGNALVSVNPCRTLPLYSAELVRAYLARPPYQLPPHLYAITATAYRWVRDRNESQCIVITGESGAGKTEAARVCLQCAVVAGERGAELTAAGTLLEAFGNAATARNHNASRFGKLLEIEFDFKGEPVGGHITHCKYIHQPTIFDTSLSALGFIRLHTPKERVCGGVLDGERNFHVLYQLLAGADVHLLKRLRLKRSWEYYRMLRGAVEEGGGASASPRRAPPQQVAPAPRAAAQDRDHFAFTTAAMRALGFSGSECDAVLRLLAFMLKLGNVEFEPQHNIDGSIGTRVQHQYGQSPGRAPPRAARGPCSRRALVCAELVEACALVGVDADELAAALGAPDLDAPRDAESSEGSEETGACSSPESSTESWAGALRDQLVSVLYSRLFTWLINNVNAALHPRTPGKRCAIGILDVYGFESLASNGLERLLINYAAERVQAAVTAATLRREQDEYVREGLAWRPLHYTEHELHAELLDAGPDSVLGVLRDCSARGLGDGAFLQRLQRRRHPRLLVLPPDHFQIVHFGGAVVYSARGIVAKNRDQVCRRCCGVLGAAREPLLAALFAGALERACGGSPRRPAALACRQRALVGALVRRLPPAPRLVRCLRADAALRPHRFDAALLRHQIRSQGSVPYDPYLLPSRAVYGTGS
;
A
#
# COMPACT_ATOMS: atom_id res chain seq x y z
N MET A 1 -9.86 53.21 2.95
CA MET A 1 -9.53 51.96 3.65
C MET A 1 -8.66 51.17 2.71
N ALA A 2 -7.37 51.00 3.03
CA ALA A 2 -6.48 50.17 2.21
C ALA A 2 -7.01 48.74 2.24
N GLU A 3 -7.16 48.11 1.07
CA GLU A 3 -7.38 46.67 1.00
C GLU A 3 -6.25 45.97 1.78
N PRO A 4 -6.54 44.96 2.61
CA PRO A 4 -5.48 44.24 3.31
C PRO A 4 -4.50 43.72 2.27
N GLU A 5 -3.20 44.03 2.43
CA GLU A 5 -2.14 43.55 1.53
C GLU A 5 -2.26 42.02 1.38
N CYS A 6 -2.77 41.58 0.24
CA CYS A 6 -2.91 40.16 -0.04
C CYS A 6 -1.51 39.55 -0.15
N VAL A 7 -1.16 38.67 0.79
CA VAL A 7 0.10 37.93 0.75
C VAL A 7 0.08 36.97 -0.44
N GLY A 8 0.77 37.37 -1.52
CA GLY A 8 0.76 36.65 -2.79
C GLY A 8 -0.64 36.60 -3.43
N GLN A 9 -0.75 35.90 -4.55
CA GLN A 9 -2.01 35.69 -5.23
C GLN A 9 -2.75 34.46 -4.68
N PRO A 10 -4.02 34.59 -4.25
CA PRO A 10 -4.81 33.46 -3.76
C PRO A 10 -5.23 32.48 -4.86
N ASP A 11 -5.36 32.96 -6.10
CA ASP A 11 -5.60 32.13 -7.29
C ASP A 11 -4.44 32.26 -8.27
N ALA A 12 -3.81 31.13 -8.60
CA ALA A 12 -2.68 31.06 -9.50
C ALA A 12 -3.04 31.42 -10.95
N VAL A 13 -4.30 31.27 -11.36
CA VAL A 13 -4.75 31.64 -12.72
C VAL A 13 -4.58 33.15 -12.98
N LEU A 14 -4.56 33.96 -11.91
CA LEU A 14 -4.40 35.41 -11.96
C LEU A 14 -2.92 35.85 -11.96
N LEU A 15 -1.96 34.91 -11.93
CA LEU A 15 -0.53 35.24 -12.01
C LEU A 15 -0.17 35.69 -13.43
N ALA A 16 0.46 36.86 -13.54
CA ALA A 16 0.94 37.41 -14.80
C ALA A 16 2.45 37.79 -14.69
N PRO A 17 3.37 37.11 -15.40
CA PRO A 17 3.15 35.93 -16.25
C PRO A 17 2.96 34.64 -15.43
N LEU A 18 2.15 33.70 -15.91
CA LEU A 18 2.04 32.36 -15.32
C LEU A 18 3.18 31.47 -15.81
N THR A 19 4.21 31.32 -14.99
CA THR A 19 5.37 30.44 -15.24
C THR A 19 5.61 29.54 -14.03
N GLU A 20 6.40 28.47 -14.19
CA GLU A 20 6.76 27.61 -13.06
C GLU A 20 7.43 28.40 -11.92
N ASP A 21 8.31 29.35 -12.27
CA ASP A 21 9.07 30.14 -11.30
C ASP A 21 8.21 31.16 -10.57
N THR A 22 7.29 31.84 -11.27
CA THR A 22 6.36 32.78 -10.64
C THR A 22 5.36 32.05 -9.74
N PHE A 23 4.89 30.87 -10.16
CA PHE A 23 4.03 30.03 -9.33
C PHE A 23 4.76 29.51 -8.07
N LEU A 24 5.99 29.03 -8.22
CA LEU A 24 6.84 28.63 -7.08
C LEU A 24 7.12 29.79 -6.13
N HIS A 25 7.41 30.97 -6.67
CA HIS A 25 7.62 32.18 -5.88
C HIS A 25 6.36 32.54 -5.08
N ASN A 26 5.18 32.48 -5.72
CA ASN A 26 3.91 32.72 -5.04
C ASN A 26 3.68 31.73 -3.89
N LEU A 27 3.92 30.44 -4.11
CA LEU A 27 3.82 29.42 -3.06
C LEU A 27 4.80 29.69 -1.90
N HIS A 28 6.03 30.11 -2.20
CA HIS A 28 7.03 30.42 -1.19
C HIS A 28 6.64 31.62 -0.32
N VAL A 29 6.18 32.71 -0.94
CA VAL A 29 5.71 33.90 -0.22
C VAL A 29 4.54 33.53 0.68
N ARG A 30 3.54 32.82 0.16
CA ARG A 30 2.36 32.38 0.95
C ARG A 30 2.74 31.45 2.09
N TYR A 31 3.63 30.49 1.85
CA TYR A 31 4.11 29.54 2.86
C TYR A 31 4.84 30.22 4.02
N LYS A 32 5.61 31.29 3.75
CA LYS A 32 6.26 32.09 4.81
C LYS A 32 5.28 32.75 5.79
N HIS A 33 4.07 33.03 5.33
CA HIS A 33 3.00 33.63 6.14
C HIS A 33 1.96 32.61 6.60
N ASP A 34 2.30 31.32 6.61
CA ASP A 34 1.42 30.22 7.05
C ASP A 34 0.14 30.02 6.22
N ILE A 35 0.15 30.54 4.99
CA ILE A 35 -0.91 30.35 4.02
C ILE A 35 -0.55 29.16 3.14
N ILE A 36 -1.09 28.00 3.48
CA ILE A 36 -0.74 26.71 2.85
C ILE A 36 -1.62 26.32 1.66
N TYR A 37 -2.72 27.05 1.44
CA TYR A 37 -3.70 26.77 0.40
C TYR A 37 -3.68 27.83 -0.69
N THR A 38 -3.71 27.41 -1.95
CA THR A 38 -3.75 28.29 -3.12
C THR A 38 -4.68 27.69 -4.16
N TYR A 39 -5.60 28.49 -4.72
CA TYR A 39 -6.44 28.04 -5.83
C TYR A 39 -5.63 27.96 -7.12
N VAL A 40 -6.03 27.03 -7.97
CA VAL A 40 -5.63 26.95 -9.38
C VAL A 40 -6.92 26.75 -10.16
N GLY A 41 -7.68 27.84 -10.34
CA GLY A 41 -9.05 27.79 -10.82
C GLY A 41 -9.91 26.85 -9.97
N ASN A 42 -10.46 25.80 -10.59
CA ASN A 42 -11.32 24.81 -9.93
C ASN A 42 -10.57 23.79 -9.05
N ALA A 43 -9.24 23.81 -9.03
CA ALA A 43 -8.40 22.93 -8.21
C ALA A 43 -7.79 23.67 -7.01
N LEU A 44 -7.33 22.92 -6.02
CA LEU A 44 -6.64 23.45 -4.84
C LEU A 44 -5.25 22.84 -4.70
N VAL A 45 -4.25 23.69 -4.47
CA VAL A 45 -2.92 23.26 -4.06
C VAL A 45 -2.78 23.42 -2.55
N SER A 46 -2.34 22.35 -1.89
CA SER A 46 -2.13 22.25 -0.44
C SER A 46 -0.66 21.93 -0.16
N VAL A 47 0.08 22.84 0.47
CA VAL A 47 1.48 22.62 0.85
C VAL A 47 1.55 22.16 2.30
N ASN A 48 2.13 20.98 2.57
CA ASN A 48 2.20 20.44 3.93
C ASN A 48 3.13 21.29 4.83
N PRO A 49 2.62 21.95 5.89
CA PRO A 49 3.44 22.76 6.80
C PRO A 49 4.27 21.93 7.79
N CYS A 50 4.03 20.62 7.88
CA CYS A 50 4.68 19.70 8.84
C CYS A 50 4.51 20.12 10.31
N ARG A 51 3.46 20.90 10.60
CA ARG A 51 3.06 21.36 11.93
C ARG A 51 1.55 21.63 11.97
N THR A 52 0.97 21.63 13.15
CA THR A 52 -0.43 21.98 13.34
C THR A 52 -0.63 23.48 13.19
N LEU A 53 -1.57 23.89 12.34
CA LEU A 53 -2.02 25.27 12.20
C LEU A 53 -3.47 25.39 12.70
N PRO A 54 -3.87 26.51 13.33
CA PRO A 54 -5.23 26.72 13.85
C PRO A 54 -6.22 27.06 12.72
N LEU A 55 -6.25 26.25 11.65
CA LEU A 55 -7.08 26.48 10.46
C LEU A 55 -8.37 25.66 10.44
N TYR A 56 -8.53 24.73 11.39
CA TYR A 56 -9.63 23.76 11.38
C TYR A 56 -10.55 23.99 12.58
N SER A 57 -11.51 24.90 12.44
CA SER A 57 -12.55 25.15 13.44
C SER A 57 -13.95 24.85 12.91
N ALA A 58 -14.84 24.41 13.79
CA ALA A 58 -16.24 24.13 13.43
C ALA A 58 -16.98 25.39 12.93
N GLU A 59 -16.62 26.57 13.47
CA GLU A 59 -17.15 27.86 13.02
C GLU A 59 -16.74 28.17 11.58
N LEU A 60 -15.48 27.91 11.23
CA LEU A 60 -14.97 28.12 9.88
C LEU A 60 -15.68 27.19 8.87
N VAL A 61 -15.91 25.93 9.23
CA VAL A 61 -16.68 25.00 8.40
C VAL A 61 -18.05 25.58 8.05
N ARG A 62 -18.80 26.08 9.05
CA ARG A 62 -20.12 26.70 8.83
C ARG A 62 -20.04 27.94 7.93
N ALA A 63 -19.00 28.77 8.10
CA ALA A 63 -18.79 29.95 7.26
C ALA A 63 -18.58 29.59 5.79
N TYR A 64 -17.77 28.56 5.50
CA TYR A 64 -17.56 28.07 4.12
C TYR A 64 -18.79 27.39 3.54
N LEU A 65 -19.58 26.65 4.33
CA LEU A 65 -20.83 26.06 3.86
C LEU A 65 -21.87 27.14 3.47
N ALA A 66 -21.91 28.26 4.21
CA ALA A 66 -22.87 29.35 3.98
C ALA A 66 -22.55 30.22 2.75
N ARG A 67 -21.27 30.39 2.37
CA ARG A 67 -20.85 31.33 1.31
C ARG A 67 -20.53 30.65 -0.04
N PRO A 68 -20.87 31.26 -1.19
CA PRO A 68 -20.48 30.75 -2.52
C PRO A 68 -18.95 30.70 -2.71
N PRO A 69 -18.46 29.93 -3.70
CA PRO A 69 -17.02 29.82 -3.96
C PRO A 69 -16.40 31.20 -4.24
N TYR A 70 -15.09 31.31 -3.97
CA TYR A 70 -14.28 32.52 -4.16
C TYR A 70 -14.60 33.74 -3.28
N GLN A 71 -15.64 33.72 -2.44
CA GLN A 71 -15.88 34.80 -1.45
C GLN A 71 -14.98 34.72 -0.20
N LEU A 72 -14.43 33.53 0.06
CA LEU A 72 -13.52 33.26 1.17
C LEU A 72 -12.16 32.82 0.61
N PRO A 73 -11.07 33.02 1.38
CA PRO A 73 -9.74 32.63 0.95
C PRO A 73 -9.64 31.13 0.65
N PRO A 74 -8.63 30.70 -0.12
CA PRO A 74 -8.44 29.30 -0.48
C PRO A 74 -8.39 28.37 0.73
N HIS A 75 -9.21 27.32 0.72
CA HIS A 75 -9.26 26.33 1.80
C HIS A 75 -9.89 25.01 1.33
N LEU A 76 -9.56 23.88 1.97
CA LEU A 76 -10.20 22.58 1.70
C LEU A 76 -11.72 22.61 1.92
N TYR A 77 -12.16 23.41 2.88
CA TYR A 77 -13.59 23.61 3.15
C TYR A 77 -14.31 24.26 1.97
N ALA A 78 -13.66 25.13 1.19
CA ALA A 78 -14.27 25.70 0.00
C ALA A 78 -14.53 24.63 -1.08
N ILE A 79 -13.57 23.73 -1.29
CA ILE A 79 -13.71 22.61 -2.24
C ILE A 79 -14.85 21.68 -1.81
N THR A 80 -14.88 21.33 -0.52
CA THR A 80 -15.90 20.44 0.04
C THR A 80 -17.29 21.10 0.04
N ALA A 81 -17.39 22.36 0.45
CA ALA A 81 -18.65 23.11 0.45
C ALA A 81 -19.20 23.29 -0.97
N THR A 82 -18.32 23.48 -1.95
CA THR A 82 -18.76 23.54 -3.35
C THR A 82 -19.25 22.18 -3.83
N ALA A 83 -18.57 21.08 -3.49
CA ALA A 83 -19.08 19.73 -3.79
C ALA A 83 -20.46 19.48 -3.14
N TYR A 84 -20.62 19.87 -1.88
CA TYR A 84 -21.89 19.76 -1.17
C TYR A 84 -23.03 20.54 -1.83
N ARG A 85 -22.77 21.78 -2.27
CA ARG A 85 -23.76 22.59 -3.01
C ARG A 85 -24.21 21.93 -4.31
N TRP A 86 -23.30 21.29 -5.04
CA TRP A 86 -23.67 20.60 -6.27
C TRP A 86 -24.55 19.37 -6.00
N VAL A 87 -24.23 18.62 -4.95
CA VAL A 87 -25.09 17.50 -4.51
C VAL A 87 -26.47 18.00 -4.08
N ARG A 88 -26.53 19.06 -3.27
CA ARG A 88 -27.79 19.61 -2.74
C ARG A 88 -28.64 20.33 -3.79
N ASP A 89 -28.04 21.22 -4.57
CA ASP A 89 -28.76 22.15 -5.46
C ASP A 89 -28.99 21.56 -6.86
N ARG A 90 -28.09 20.68 -7.34
CA ARG A 90 -28.16 20.09 -8.70
C ARG A 90 -28.47 18.60 -8.70
N ASN A 91 -28.46 17.95 -7.53
CA ASN A 91 -28.64 16.50 -7.43
C ASN A 91 -27.64 15.75 -8.32
N GLU A 92 -26.37 16.20 -8.29
CA GLU A 92 -25.26 15.62 -9.04
C GLU A 92 -24.19 15.11 -8.08
N SER A 93 -23.84 13.82 -8.19
CA SER A 93 -22.73 13.24 -7.44
C SER A 93 -21.40 13.93 -7.75
N GLN A 94 -20.60 14.15 -6.73
CA GLN A 94 -19.31 14.82 -6.81
C GLN A 94 -18.21 13.90 -6.30
N CYS A 95 -16.98 14.13 -6.73
CA CYS A 95 -15.81 13.44 -6.20
C CYS A 95 -14.67 14.42 -6.01
N ILE A 96 -14.08 14.42 -4.82
CA ILE A 96 -12.87 15.16 -4.48
C ILE A 96 -11.72 14.17 -4.58
N VAL A 97 -10.87 14.37 -5.58
CA VAL A 97 -9.67 13.55 -5.80
C VAL A 97 -8.48 14.24 -5.18
N ILE A 98 -7.81 13.53 -4.28
CA ILE A 98 -6.63 14.03 -3.56
C ILE A 98 -5.42 13.29 -4.11
N THR A 99 -4.50 14.04 -4.72
CA THR A 99 -3.27 13.50 -5.31
C THR A 99 -2.06 14.15 -4.68
N GLY A 100 -0.91 13.49 -4.79
CA GLY A 100 0.36 14.01 -4.29
C GLY A 100 1.29 12.91 -3.80
N GLU A 101 2.58 13.22 -3.65
CA GLU A 101 3.55 12.25 -3.16
C GLU A 101 3.23 11.74 -1.74
N SER A 102 3.84 10.62 -1.33
CA SER A 102 3.77 10.17 0.06
C SER A 102 4.27 11.25 1.03
N GLY A 103 3.63 11.42 2.19
CA GLY A 103 3.98 12.46 3.15
C GLY A 103 3.58 13.90 2.77
N ALA A 104 2.93 14.12 1.62
CA ALA A 104 2.46 15.45 1.21
C ALA A 104 1.18 15.94 1.94
N GLY A 105 0.61 15.13 2.84
CA GLY A 105 -0.59 15.49 3.61
C GLY A 105 -1.93 15.05 3.00
N LYS A 106 -1.94 14.08 2.09
CA LYS A 106 -3.17 13.57 1.44
C LYS A 106 -4.21 13.05 2.44
N THR A 107 -3.78 12.19 3.36
CA THR A 107 -4.66 11.60 4.38
C THR A 107 -5.26 12.65 5.30
N GLU A 108 -4.47 13.68 5.67
CA GLU A 108 -4.98 14.81 6.45
C GLU A 108 -5.99 15.64 5.64
N ALA A 109 -5.70 15.91 4.37
CA ALA A 109 -6.66 16.59 3.49
C ALA A 109 -7.97 15.80 3.35
N ALA A 110 -7.89 14.47 3.22
CA ALA A 110 -9.05 13.59 3.15
C ALA A 110 -9.88 13.65 4.46
N ARG A 111 -9.19 13.64 5.61
CA ARG A 111 -9.80 13.79 6.93
C ARG A 111 -10.51 15.14 7.08
N VAL A 112 -9.88 16.24 6.67
CA VAL A 112 -10.46 17.60 6.75
C VAL A 112 -11.68 17.73 5.83
N CYS A 113 -11.63 17.18 4.61
CA CYS A 113 -12.78 17.11 3.70
C CYS A 113 -13.91 16.28 4.32
N LEU A 114 -13.61 15.13 4.91
CA LEU A 114 -14.59 14.29 5.58
C LEU A 114 -15.25 15.03 6.76
N GLN A 115 -14.47 15.70 7.60
CA GLN A 115 -14.98 16.50 8.72
C GLN A 115 -15.96 17.58 8.24
N CYS A 116 -15.62 18.27 7.16
CA CYS A 116 -16.50 19.31 6.58
C CYS A 116 -17.80 18.71 6.03
N ALA A 117 -17.72 17.59 5.30
CA ALA A 117 -18.90 16.90 4.78
C ALA A 117 -19.77 16.30 5.89
N VAL A 118 -19.16 15.86 6.99
CA VAL A 118 -19.83 15.31 8.17
C VAL A 118 -20.54 16.40 8.98
N VAL A 119 -19.92 17.56 9.19
CA VAL A 119 -20.56 18.67 9.92
C VAL A 119 -21.84 19.17 9.22
N ALA A 120 -22.02 18.83 7.94
CA ALA A 120 -23.26 19.05 7.22
C ALA A 120 -24.42 18.11 7.64
N GLY A 121 -24.22 17.09 8.49
CA GLY A 121 -25.33 16.30 9.03
C GLY A 121 -25.02 15.32 10.19
N GLU A 122 -26.00 14.48 10.54
CA GLU A 122 -26.04 13.80 11.85
C GLU A 122 -25.23 12.49 11.96
N ARG A 123 -24.98 11.77 10.86
CA ARG A 123 -24.26 10.46 10.83
C ARG A 123 -22.72 10.57 10.83
N GLY A 124 -22.20 11.61 11.49
CA GLY A 124 -20.77 11.93 11.46
C GLY A 124 -19.85 10.96 12.19
N ALA A 125 -20.37 10.34 13.24
CA ALA A 125 -19.60 9.52 14.16
C ALA A 125 -19.19 8.19 13.50
N GLU A 126 -20.08 7.52 12.77
CA GLU A 126 -19.77 6.22 12.14
C GLU A 126 -18.73 6.36 11.03
N LEU A 127 -18.82 7.42 10.21
CA LEU A 127 -17.84 7.70 9.15
C LEU A 127 -16.45 8.00 9.72
N THR A 128 -16.39 8.72 10.84
CA THR A 128 -15.13 9.00 11.54
C THR A 128 -14.54 7.72 12.14
N ALA A 129 -15.37 6.89 12.78
CA ALA A 129 -14.97 5.59 13.31
C ALA A 129 -14.43 4.66 12.21
N ALA A 130 -15.10 4.62 11.05
CA ALA A 130 -14.63 3.89 9.88
C ALA A 130 -13.26 4.38 9.39
N GLY A 131 -13.00 5.69 9.46
CA GLY A 131 -11.69 6.28 9.22
C GLY A 131 -10.62 5.69 10.15
N THR A 132 -10.82 5.79 11.46
CA THR A 132 -9.88 5.30 12.48
C THR A 132 -9.58 3.81 12.33
N LEU A 133 -10.60 2.99 12.10
CA LEU A 133 -10.42 1.55 11.90
C LEU A 133 -9.56 1.25 10.67
N LEU A 134 -9.82 1.92 9.55
CA LEU A 134 -9.08 1.69 8.31
C LEU A 134 -7.65 2.23 8.37
N GLU A 135 -7.39 3.30 9.13
CA GLU A 135 -6.01 3.75 9.38
C GLU A 135 -5.22 2.70 10.16
N ALA A 136 -5.82 2.09 11.20
CA ALA A 136 -5.13 1.06 11.99
C ALA A 136 -4.75 -0.17 11.14
N PHE A 137 -5.66 -0.65 10.29
CA PHE A 137 -5.45 -1.86 9.48
C PHE A 137 -4.80 -1.60 8.11
N GLY A 138 -4.83 -0.37 7.62
CA GLY A 138 -4.42 -0.04 6.25
C GLY A 138 -3.23 0.89 6.14
N ASN A 139 -2.81 1.54 7.24
CA ASN A 139 -1.65 2.43 7.23
C ASN A 139 -0.43 1.78 7.89
N ALA A 140 0.74 2.22 7.43
CA ALA A 140 2.03 1.80 7.96
C ALA A 140 2.99 3.00 8.01
N ALA A 141 3.96 2.96 8.91
CA ALA A 141 5.03 3.95 8.91
C ALA A 141 6.08 3.56 7.86
N THR A 142 6.45 4.49 7.00
CA THR A 142 7.59 4.38 6.09
C THR A 142 8.70 5.31 6.55
N ALA A 143 9.92 5.13 6.04
CA ALA A 143 11.08 5.98 6.36
C ALA A 143 10.82 7.49 6.14
N ARG A 144 9.84 7.84 5.29
CA ARG A 144 9.48 9.21 4.94
C ARG A 144 8.12 9.67 5.46
N ASN A 145 7.26 8.77 5.94
CA ASN A 145 5.91 9.11 6.37
C ASN A 145 5.43 8.16 7.47
N HIS A 146 5.20 8.68 8.68
CA HIS A 146 4.84 7.88 9.85
C HIS A 146 3.42 7.29 9.80
N ASN A 147 2.53 7.80 8.93
CA ASN A 147 1.16 7.31 8.77
C ASN A 147 0.80 7.27 7.27
N ALA A 148 1.50 6.43 6.50
CA ALA A 148 1.28 6.29 5.07
C ALA A 148 0.13 5.32 4.81
N SER A 149 -0.93 5.78 4.13
CA SER A 149 -1.94 4.86 3.62
C SER A 149 -1.32 3.87 2.65
N ARG A 150 -1.53 2.58 2.92
CA ARG A 150 -1.13 1.47 2.06
C ARG A 150 -2.36 0.80 1.43
N PHE A 151 -3.43 1.56 1.18
CA PHE A 151 -4.54 1.21 0.27
C PHE A 151 -5.18 2.46 -0.34
N GLY A 152 -5.80 2.34 -1.52
CA GLY A 152 -6.51 3.44 -2.16
C GLY A 152 -7.93 3.44 -1.60
N LYS A 153 -8.39 4.58 -1.10
CA LYS A 153 -9.70 4.68 -0.45
C LYS A 153 -10.57 5.66 -1.21
N LEU A 154 -11.66 5.16 -1.77
CA LEU A 154 -12.80 5.98 -2.16
C LEU A 154 -13.84 5.87 -1.05
N LEU A 155 -13.99 6.94 -0.28
CA LEU A 155 -15.05 7.09 0.70
C LEU A 155 -16.19 7.89 0.07
N GLU A 156 -17.32 7.25 -0.13
CA GLU A 156 -18.53 7.92 -0.61
C GLU A 156 -19.45 8.18 0.57
N ILE A 157 -19.86 9.43 0.69
CA ILE A 157 -20.88 9.87 1.63
C ILE A 157 -22.14 10.04 0.80
N GLU A 158 -23.17 9.27 1.11
CA GLU A 158 -24.44 9.31 0.39
C GLU A 158 -25.39 10.32 1.05
N PHE A 159 -26.00 11.16 0.22
CA PHE A 159 -26.93 12.20 0.62
C PHE A 159 -28.33 11.90 0.08
N ASP A 160 -29.34 12.25 0.88
CA ASP A 160 -30.73 12.26 0.40
C ASP A 160 -31.03 13.52 -0.44
N PHE A 161 -32.28 13.62 -0.91
CA PHE A 161 -32.73 14.76 -1.71
C PHE A 161 -32.81 16.08 -0.91
N LYS A 162 -32.77 16.03 0.43
CA LYS A 162 -32.75 17.21 1.30
C LYS A 162 -31.32 17.71 1.54
N GLY A 163 -30.31 16.91 1.17
CA GLY A 163 -28.91 17.18 1.42
C GLY A 163 -28.40 16.65 2.76
N GLU A 164 -29.13 15.74 3.42
CA GLU A 164 -28.67 15.12 4.65
C GLU A 164 -27.87 13.84 4.36
N PRO A 165 -26.72 13.62 5.05
CA PRO A 165 -25.92 12.41 4.90
C PRO A 165 -26.65 11.22 5.51
N VAL A 166 -27.12 10.31 4.65
CA VAL A 166 -27.90 9.12 5.04
C VAL A 166 -27.05 7.88 5.22
N GLY A 167 -25.81 7.89 4.74
CA GLY A 167 -24.83 6.84 5.03
C GLY A 167 -23.61 6.95 4.12
N GLY A 168 -22.95 5.83 3.87
CA GLY A 168 -21.77 5.84 3.03
C GLY A 168 -21.33 4.48 2.56
N HIS A 169 -20.36 4.51 1.66
CA HIS A 169 -19.79 3.32 1.05
C HIS A 169 -18.29 3.51 0.87
N ILE A 170 -17.51 2.52 1.30
CA ILE A 170 -16.06 2.52 1.19
C ILE A 170 -15.67 1.52 0.11
N THR A 171 -15.17 2.05 -0.99
CA THR A 171 -14.48 1.23 -1.99
C THR A 171 -12.98 1.31 -1.74
N HIS A 172 -12.40 0.16 -1.43
CA HIS A 172 -10.95 0.04 -1.37
C HIS A 172 -10.41 -0.47 -2.69
N CYS A 173 -9.41 0.22 -3.23
CA CYS A 173 -8.53 -0.36 -4.22
C CYS A 173 -7.41 -1.03 -3.44
N LYS A 174 -7.46 -2.35 -3.36
CA LYS A 174 -6.35 -3.17 -2.87
C LYS A 174 -5.16 -2.91 -3.79
N TYR A 175 -4.04 -2.46 -3.25
CA TYR A 175 -2.74 -2.56 -3.90
C TYR A 175 -1.94 -3.53 -3.07
N ILE A 176 -1.27 -4.44 -3.73
CA ILE A 176 -0.53 -5.49 -3.07
C ILE A 176 0.72 -4.88 -2.46
N HIS A 177 0.61 -4.45 -1.21
CA HIS A 177 1.78 -4.37 -0.35
C HIS A 177 2.02 -5.75 0.26
N GLN A 178 2.58 -6.66 -0.55
CA GLN A 178 3.32 -7.80 -0.01
C GLN A 178 4.61 -7.46 0.78
N PRO A 179 5.33 -6.33 0.58
CA PRO A 179 6.69 -6.22 1.11
C PRO A 179 6.77 -5.86 2.59
N THR A 180 5.66 -5.54 3.27
CA THR A 180 5.72 -5.13 4.69
C THR A 180 5.62 -6.29 5.67
N ILE A 181 5.08 -7.44 5.27
CA ILE A 181 4.89 -8.56 6.21
C ILE A 181 6.16 -9.42 6.27
N PHE A 182 6.77 -9.69 5.12
CA PHE A 182 8.05 -10.39 5.00
C PHE A 182 8.73 -9.95 3.70
N ASP A 183 9.76 -9.09 3.76
CA ASP A 183 10.62 -8.90 2.59
C ASP A 183 11.59 -10.09 2.50
N THR A 184 11.26 -11.07 1.67
CA THR A 184 12.13 -12.21 1.32
C THR A 184 12.79 -12.05 -0.05
N SER A 185 12.67 -10.89 -0.71
CA SER A 185 13.22 -10.69 -2.07
C SER A 185 14.76 -10.67 -2.12
N LEU A 186 15.45 -10.80 -0.98
CA LEU A 186 16.90 -10.85 -0.90
C LEU A 186 17.47 -12.20 -0.41
N SER A 187 16.65 -13.12 0.12
CA SER A 187 17.20 -14.36 0.74
C SER A 187 17.46 -15.50 -0.24
N ALA A 188 16.98 -15.44 -1.48
CA ALA A 188 17.09 -16.52 -2.46
C ALA A 188 18.28 -16.39 -3.45
N LEU A 189 19.11 -15.35 -3.37
CA LEU A 189 20.27 -15.18 -4.27
C LEU A 189 21.54 -14.86 -3.48
N GLY A 190 22.19 -15.91 -2.98
CA GLY A 190 23.65 -15.94 -3.02
C GLY A 190 24.07 -15.88 -4.50
N PHE A 191 25.10 -15.09 -4.81
CA PHE A 191 25.61 -14.73 -6.15
C PHE A 191 24.94 -13.51 -6.81
N ILE A 192 25.39 -12.31 -6.42
CA ILE A 192 26.27 -11.43 -7.21
C ILE A 192 26.51 -10.18 -6.35
N ARG A 193 27.72 -10.08 -5.81
CA ARG A 193 28.24 -8.98 -5.01
C ARG A 193 29.42 -8.40 -5.79
N LEU A 194 29.33 -7.18 -6.28
CA LEU A 194 30.51 -6.43 -6.68
C LEU A 194 30.83 -5.42 -5.56
N HIS A 195 31.92 -5.74 -4.85
CA HIS A 195 32.76 -4.88 -4.01
C HIS A 195 32.13 -4.13 -2.84
N THR A 196 31.92 -4.82 -1.72
CA THR A 196 32.52 -4.53 -0.38
C THR A 196 32.03 -5.56 0.67
N PRO A 197 32.84 -5.95 1.68
CA PRO A 197 32.55 -7.11 2.52
C PRO A 197 31.99 -6.68 3.90
N LYS A 198 30.70 -6.98 4.19
CA LYS A 198 30.13 -7.34 5.53
C LYS A 198 28.62 -7.05 5.68
N GLU A 199 27.78 -7.68 4.87
CA GLU A 199 26.32 -7.62 5.03
C GLU A 199 25.74 -8.97 4.58
N ARG A 200 25.23 -9.77 5.52
CA ARG A 200 24.47 -11.00 5.27
C ARG A 200 22.99 -10.71 5.51
N VAL A 201 22.17 -11.30 4.64
CA VAL A 201 20.73 -11.13 4.48
C VAL A 201 19.93 -11.89 5.54
N CYS A 202 18.89 -11.28 6.13
CA CYS A 202 17.74 -11.97 6.72
C CYS A 202 16.45 -11.14 6.56
N GLY A 203 15.36 -11.79 6.16
CA GLY A 203 14.07 -11.15 5.87
C GLY A 203 13.42 -10.45 7.08
N GLY A 204 13.08 -9.19 6.86
CA GLY A 204 12.47 -8.26 7.81
C GLY A 204 11.95 -7.02 7.06
N VAL A 205 11.32 -6.09 7.77
CA VAL A 205 10.89 -4.80 7.20
C VAL A 205 12.12 -4.01 6.70
N LEU A 206 12.01 -3.34 5.55
CA LEU A 206 13.07 -2.47 5.01
C LEU A 206 13.54 -1.47 6.08
N ASP A 207 14.85 -1.16 6.10
CA ASP A 207 15.45 -0.30 7.12
C ASP A 207 14.69 1.05 7.24
N GLY A 208 14.13 1.31 8.42
CA GLY A 208 13.31 2.49 8.71
C GLY A 208 11.80 2.42 8.39
N GLU A 209 11.24 1.29 7.93
CA GLU A 209 9.78 1.10 7.79
C GLU A 209 9.18 0.26 8.95
N ARG A 210 7.87 0.40 9.20
CA ARG A 210 7.08 -0.45 10.12
C ARG A 210 6.05 -1.26 9.34
N ASN A 211 5.60 -2.36 9.92
CA ASN A 211 4.41 -3.07 9.48
C ASN A 211 3.11 -2.27 9.80
N PHE A 212 1.93 -2.83 9.51
CA PHE A 212 0.64 -2.14 9.77
C PHE A 212 0.47 -1.76 11.25
N HIS A 213 -0.10 -0.57 11.50
CA HIS A 213 -0.21 -0.02 12.86
C HIS A 213 -0.96 -0.93 13.83
N VAL A 214 -2.01 -1.63 13.38
CA VAL A 214 -2.81 -2.52 14.23
C VAL A 214 -1.98 -3.58 14.95
N LEU A 215 -0.89 -4.07 14.34
CA LEU A 215 -0.02 -5.09 14.94
C LEU A 215 0.73 -4.52 16.15
N TYR A 216 1.22 -3.28 16.04
CA TYR A 216 1.90 -2.59 17.14
C TYR A 216 0.91 -2.08 18.18
N GLN A 217 -0.24 -1.55 17.75
CA GLN A 217 -1.34 -1.12 18.63
C GLN A 217 -1.82 -2.28 19.50
N LEU A 218 -2.00 -3.48 18.93
CA LEU A 218 -2.37 -4.68 19.69
C LEU A 218 -1.36 -5.01 20.79
N LEU A 219 -0.06 -5.05 20.45
CA LEU A 219 0.98 -5.40 21.42
C LEU A 219 1.17 -4.30 22.49
N ALA A 220 1.09 -3.03 22.10
CA ALA A 220 1.28 -1.90 23.01
C ALA A 220 0.05 -1.59 23.88
N GLY A 221 -1.16 -1.82 23.35
CA GLY A 221 -2.43 -1.42 23.94
C GLY A 221 -3.18 -2.52 24.69
N ALA A 222 -2.98 -3.79 24.34
CA ALA A 222 -3.66 -4.89 25.02
C ALA A 222 -3.27 -5.01 26.49
N ASP A 223 -4.26 -5.32 27.33
CA ASP A 223 -4.04 -5.67 28.72
C ASP A 223 -3.38 -7.05 28.86
N VAL A 224 -2.88 -7.34 30.07
CA VAL A 224 -2.14 -8.58 30.35
C VAL A 224 -3.04 -9.83 30.20
N HIS A 225 -4.34 -9.73 30.48
CA HIS A 225 -5.27 -10.85 30.37
C HIS A 225 -5.55 -11.18 28.90
N LEU A 226 -5.77 -10.16 28.07
CA LEU A 226 -5.96 -10.29 26.63
C LEU A 226 -4.71 -10.86 25.97
N LEU A 227 -3.52 -10.36 26.29
CA LEU A 227 -2.26 -10.93 25.77
C LEU A 227 -2.09 -12.40 26.15
N LYS A 228 -2.41 -12.77 27.40
CA LYS A 228 -2.37 -14.19 27.85
C LYS A 228 -3.37 -15.05 27.08
N ARG A 229 -4.60 -14.58 26.85
CA ARG A 229 -5.61 -15.30 26.05
C ARG A 229 -5.16 -15.49 24.60
N LEU A 230 -4.57 -14.45 24.01
CA LEU A 230 -4.04 -14.48 22.64
C LEU A 230 -2.67 -15.18 22.54
N ARG A 231 -2.10 -15.61 23.67
CA ARG A 231 -0.76 -16.22 23.77
C ARG A 231 0.36 -15.35 23.17
N LEU A 232 0.22 -14.03 23.29
CA LEU A 232 1.17 -13.05 22.74
C LEU A 232 2.15 -12.55 23.80
N LYS A 233 3.41 -12.43 23.42
CA LYS A 233 4.42 -11.64 24.13
C LYS A 233 4.29 -10.17 23.73
N ARG A 234 4.50 -9.26 24.70
CA ARG A 234 4.38 -7.80 24.47
C ARG A 234 5.53 -7.23 23.62
N SER A 235 6.71 -7.85 23.68
CA SER A 235 7.86 -7.43 22.90
C SER A 235 7.62 -7.66 21.41
N TRP A 236 7.49 -6.56 20.65
CA TRP A 236 7.37 -6.64 19.18
C TRP A 236 8.61 -7.28 18.55
N GLU A 237 9.78 -7.10 19.17
CA GLU A 237 11.04 -7.77 18.83
C GLU A 237 10.94 -9.29 18.91
N TYR A 238 9.91 -9.88 19.52
CA TYR A 238 9.77 -11.33 19.49
C TYR A 238 9.31 -11.83 18.11
N TYR A 239 8.57 -11.02 17.35
CA TYR A 239 7.93 -11.45 16.11
C TYR A 239 8.77 -11.07 14.90
N ARG A 240 9.12 -12.07 14.09
CA ARG A 240 9.96 -11.89 12.89
C ARG A 240 9.39 -10.85 11.93
N MET A 241 8.08 -10.89 11.70
CA MET A 241 7.36 -9.95 10.83
C MET A 241 7.31 -8.49 11.32
N LEU A 242 7.73 -8.24 12.57
CA LEU A 242 7.81 -6.90 13.14
C LEU A 242 9.25 -6.42 13.33
N ARG A 243 10.26 -7.29 13.15
CA ARG A 243 11.68 -6.93 13.18
C ARG A 243 12.07 -6.26 11.86
N GLY A 244 12.85 -5.18 11.96
CA GLY A 244 13.67 -4.71 10.83
C GLY A 244 14.83 -5.67 10.58
N ALA A 245 15.46 -5.62 9.41
CA ALA A 245 16.69 -6.38 9.17
C ALA A 245 17.78 -5.93 10.15
N VAL A 246 18.08 -6.74 11.17
CA VAL A 246 19.18 -6.48 12.11
C VAL A 246 20.41 -7.23 11.60
N GLU A 247 21.53 -6.51 11.45
CA GLU A 247 22.84 -7.11 11.19
C GLU A 247 23.26 -8.01 12.35
N GLU A 248 23.20 -9.33 12.18
CA GLU A 248 23.88 -10.26 13.08
C GLU A 248 25.38 -10.34 12.71
N GLY A 249 26.16 -9.40 13.27
CA GLY A 249 27.61 -9.49 13.30
C GLY A 249 28.07 -10.58 14.27
N GLY A 250 28.72 -11.62 13.72
CA GLY A 250 29.02 -12.87 14.42
C GLY A 250 30.19 -12.88 15.42
N GLY A 251 30.36 -14.07 16.01
CA GLY A 251 31.61 -14.52 16.62
C GLY A 251 31.62 -14.47 18.15
N ALA A 252 31.31 -15.62 18.76
CA ALA A 252 31.71 -15.92 20.12
C ALA A 252 33.25 -15.80 20.24
N SER A 253 33.72 -14.80 20.98
CA SER A 253 35.04 -14.77 21.59
C SER A 253 34.97 -13.87 22.82
N ALA A 254 35.38 -14.45 23.95
CA ALA A 254 35.23 -13.91 25.28
C ALA A 254 36.04 -12.61 25.49
N SER A 255 35.39 -11.58 26.03
CA SER A 255 36.00 -10.58 26.92
C SER A 255 34.91 -9.79 27.67
N PRO A 256 34.79 -9.91 29.00
CA PRO A 256 33.72 -9.28 29.76
C PRO A 256 34.17 -7.89 30.20
N ARG A 257 33.94 -6.83 29.40
CA ARG A 257 34.03 -5.42 29.90
C ARG A 257 33.55 -4.29 28.99
N ARG A 258 32.87 -4.54 27.88
CA ARG A 258 32.28 -3.46 27.06
C ARG A 258 30.76 -3.50 27.14
N ALA A 259 30.18 -2.41 27.64
CA ALA A 259 28.73 -2.21 27.69
C ALA A 259 28.12 -2.48 26.30
N PRO A 260 26.92 -3.11 26.23
CA PRO A 260 26.29 -3.41 24.96
C PRO A 260 26.07 -2.14 24.15
N PRO A 261 26.22 -2.17 22.81
CA PRO A 261 25.89 -1.04 21.97
C PRO A 261 24.41 -0.71 22.18
N GLN A 262 24.12 0.53 22.58
CA GLN A 262 22.76 1.06 22.67
C GLN A 262 22.14 1.02 21.27
N GLN A 263 21.38 -0.03 20.99
CA GLN A 263 20.45 -0.07 19.87
C GLN A 263 19.31 0.91 20.17
N VAL A 264 18.98 1.73 19.18
CA VAL A 264 17.96 2.79 19.28
C VAL A 264 16.59 2.14 19.47
N ALA A 265 16.18 1.99 20.73
CA ALA A 265 14.80 1.68 21.07
C ALA A 265 13.86 2.69 20.38
N PRO A 266 12.68 2.28 19.89
CA PRO A 266 11.71 3.24 19.36
C PRO A 266 11.48 4.31 20.42
N ALA A 267 11.57 5.58 20.02
CA ALA A 267 11.43 6.70 20.95
C ALA A 267 10.18 6.48 21.83
N PRO A 268 10.27 6.60 23.17
CA PRO A 268 9.22 6.20 24.11
C PRO A 268 7.84 6.86 23.82
N ARG A 269 7.82 7.96 23.07
CA ARG A 269 6.61 8.64 22.57
C ARG A 269 5.78 7.82 21.57
N ALA A 270 6.41 7.02 20.69
CA ALA A 270 5.70 6.25 19.67
C ALA A 270 4.91 5.07 20.28
N ALA A 271 5.49 4.39 21.29
CA ALA A 271 4.83 3.30 21.99
C ALA A 271 3.65 3.78 22.85
N ALA A 272 3.72 4.99 23.41
CA ALA A 272 2.61 5.61 24.14
C ALA A 272 1.43 5.94 23.20
N GLN A 273 1.71 6.49 22.01
CA GLN A 273 0.68 6.76 21.01
C GLN A 273 0.00 5.49 20.49
N ASP A 274 0.76 4.43 20.20
CA ASP A 274 0.20 3.15 19.74
C ASP A 274 -0.75 2.53 20.79
N ARG A 275 -0.48 2.72 22.09
CA ARG A 275 -1.36 2.29 23.19
C ARG A 275 -2.71 3.02 23.17
N ASP A 276 -2.69 4.34 23.03
CA ASP A 276 -3.93 5.14 22.99
C ASP A 276 -4.72 4.85 21.71
N HIS A 277 -4.03 4.70 20.58
CA HIS A 277 -4.63 4.34 19.30
C HIS A 277 -5.34 2.97 19.34
N PHE A 278 -4.85 2.00 20.10
CA PHE A 278 -5.56 0.73 20.29
C PHE A 278 -6.93 0.91 20.95
N ALA A 279 -7.03 1.80 21.95
CA ALA A 279 -8.30 2.13 22.58
C ALA A 279 -9.27 2.80 21.59
N PHE A 280 -8.77 3.70 20.74
CA PHE A 280 -9.59 4.31 19.69
C PHE A 280 -10.04 3.31 18.62
N THR A 281 -9.16 2.41 18.18
CA THR A 281 -9.50 1.36 17.20
C THR A 281 -10.57 0.41 17.74
N THR A 282 -10.45 -0.03 19.00
CA THR A 282 -11.44 -0.91 19.62
C THR A 282 -12.77 -0.19 19.89
N ALA A 283 -12.74 1.09 20.27
CA ALA A 283 -13.95 1.91 20.38
C ALA A 283 -14.62 2.11 19.00
N ALA A 284 -13.84 2.33 17.94
CA ALA A 284 -14.34 2.45 16.58
C ALA A 284 -15.03 1.17 16.09
N MET A 285 -14.47 -0.02 16.38
CA MET A 285 -15.14 -1.29 16.06
C MET A 285 -16.50 -1.40 16.77
N ARG A 286 -16.59 -1.03 18.05
CA ARG A 286 -17.89 -1.04 18.76
C ARG A 286 -18.88 -0.04 18.17
N ALA A 287 -18.42 1.16 17.81
CA ALA A 287 -19.25 2.20 17.19
C ALA A 287 -19.80 1.78 15.82
N LEU A 288 -19.06 0.94 15.09
CA LEU A 288 -19.46 0.37 13.80
C LEU A 288 -20.31 -0.91 13.94
N GLY A 289 -20.70 -1.28 15.16
CA GLY A 289 -21.62 -2.40 15.40
C GLY A 289 -20.96 -3.78 15.43
N PHE A 290 -19.63 -3.89 15.49
CA PHE A 290 -18.97 -5.18 15.66
C PHE A 290 -19.29 -5.75 17.05
N SER A 291 -19.73 -7.02 17.08
CA SER A 291 -19.96 -7.75 18.32
C SER A 291 -18.66 -8.00 19.08
N GLY A 292 -18.76 -8.25 20.39
CA GLY A 292 -17.58 -8.59 21.20
C GLY A 292 -16.87 -9.85 20.70
N SER A 293 -17.62 -10.83 20.19
CA SER A 293 -17.09 -12.06 19.58
C SER A 293 -16.36 -11.79 18.26
N GLU A 294 -16.89 -10.91 17.40
CA GLU A 294 -16.23 -10.55 16.14
C GLU A 294 -14.93 -9.78 16.39
N CYS A 295 -14.95 -8.84 17.35
CA CYS A 295 -13.74 -8.13 17.76
C CYS A 295 -12.67 -9.12 18.24
N ASP A 296 -13.05 -10.06 19.11
CA ASP A 296 -12.12 -11.07 19.63
C ASP A 296 -11.61 -12.02 18.52
N ALA A 297 -12.47 -12.42 17.58
CA ALA A 297 -12.08 -13.22 16.41
C ALA A 297 -11.03 -12.51 15.54
N VAL A 298 -11.21 -11.21 15.27
CA VAL A 298 -10.23 -10.39 14.54
C VAL A 298 -8.89 -10.36 15.27
N LEU A 299 -8.89 -10.16 16.59
CA LEU A 299 -7.67 -10.16 17.40
C LEU A 299 -6.99 -11.54 17.44
N ARG A 300 -7.78 -12.63 17.50
CA ARG A 300 -7.26 -14.01 17.42
C ARG A 300 -6.59 -14.31 16.08
N LEU A 301 -7.15 -13.81 14.98
CA LEU A 301 -6.52 -13.91 13.65
C LEU A 301 -5.21 -13.10 13.54
N LEU A 302 -5.17 -11.88 14.12
CA LEU A 302 -3.93 -11.10 14.19
C LEU A 302 -2.86 -11.84 15.00
N ALA A 303 -3.24 -12.44 16.13
CA ALA A 303 -2.34 -13.24 16.95
C ALA A 303 -1.84 -14.50 16.22
N PHE A 304 -2.72 -15.19 15.51
CA PHE A 304 -2.38 -16.33 14.67
C PHE A 304 -1.35 -15.95 13.59
N MET A 305 -1.55 -14.82 12.89
CA MET A 305 -0.59 -14.33 11.89
C MET A 305 0.78 -14.02 12.48
N LEU A 306 0.83 -13.34 13.64
CA LEU A 306 2.06 -13.02 14.37
C LEU A 306 2.86 -14.28 14.72
N LYS A 307 2.19 -15.32 15.20
CA LYS A 307 2.84 -16.59 15.57
C LYS A 307 3.24 -17.42 14.37
N LEU A 308 2.37 -17.53 13.36
CA LEU A 308 2.68 -18.24 12.12
C LEU A 308 3.92 -17.65 11.47
N GLY A 309 4.11 -16.33 11.55
CA GLY A 309 5.29 -15.64 11.06
C GLY A 309 6.63 -16.04 11.70
N ASN A 310 6.61 -16.66 12.88
CA ASN A 310 7.80 -17.14 13.60
C ASN A 310 8.16 -18.60 13.25
N VAL A 311 7.35 -19.29 12.45
CA VAL A 311 7.56 -20.71 12.12
C VAL A 311 8.70 -20.86 11.13
N GLU A 312 9.77 -21.54 11.52
CA GLU A 312 10.95 -21.81 10.68
C GLU A 312 10.91 -23.23 10.10
N PHE A 313 11.66 -23.46 9.04
CA PHE A 313 11.69 -24.72 8.28
C PHE A 313 13.12 -25.25 8.20
N GLU A 314 13.25 -26.57 8.27
CA GLU A 314 14.47 -27.34 8.13
C GLU A 314 14.29 -28.38 7.00
N PRO A 315 15.37 -28.82 6.34
CA PRO A 315 15.28 -29.79 5.27
C PRO A 315 15.05 -31.18 5.89
N GLN A 316 14.22 -31.99 5.24
CA GLN A 316 13.95 -33.37 5.66
C GLN A 316 14.21 -34.33 4.49
N HIS A 317 15.10 -35.29 4.70
CA HIS A 317 15.26 -36.41 3.76
C HIS A 317 14.15 -37.44 3.96
N ASN A 318 13.39 -37.67 2.90
CA ASN A 318 12.35 -38.68 2.86
C ASN A 318 12.94 -40.05 2.50
N ILE A 319 12.20 -41.11 2.83
CA ILE A 319 12.61 -42.50 2.62
C ILE A 319 12.73 -42.84 1.12
N ASP A 320 12.01 -42.10 0.27
CA ASP A 320 12.02 -42.22 -1.19
C ASP A 320 13.22 -41.49 -1.87
N GLY A 321 14.11 -40.90 -1.09
CA GLY A 321 15.26 -40.13 -1.59
C GLY A 321 14.93 -38.68 -1.98
N SER A 322 13.67 -38.23 -1.83
CA SER A 322 13.30 -36.84 -2.02
C SER A 322 13.70 -35.96 -0.84
N ILE A 323 14.00 -34.68 -1.10
CA ILE A 323 14.25 -33.67 -0.08
C ILE A 323 12.94 -32.90 0.12
N GLY A 324 12.30 -33.11 1.27
CA GLY A 324 11.15 -32.35 1.73
C GLY A 324 11.56 -31.25 2.72
N THR A 325 10.57 -30.56 3.27
CA THR A 325 10.77 -29.58 4.36
C THR A 325 9.93 -29.95 5.57
N ARG A 326 10.48 -29.71 6.75
CA ARG A 326 9.77 -29.88 8.02
C ARG A 326 9.90 -28.63 8.86
N VAL A 327 8.90 -28.35 9.69
CA VAL A 327 8.95 -27.26 10.65
C VAL A 327 10.05 -27.51 11.69
N GLN A 328 10.92 -26.51 11.91
CA GLN A 328 12.04 -26.54 12.83
C GLN A 328 11.61 -26.71 14.28
N HIS A 329 12.36 -27.53 15.03
CA HIS A 329 12.17 -27.77 16.46
C HIS A 329 12.95 -26.78 17.33
N GLN A 330 12.29 -25.80 17.94
CA GLN A 330 12.93 -25.00 18.99
C GLN A 330 12.87 -25.75 20.33
N TYR A 331 13.92 -26.48 20.68
CA TYR A 331 14.15 -26.86 22.08
C TYR A 331 14.41 -25.59 22.89
N GLY A 332 13.66 -25.40 23.98
CA GLY A 332 13.89 -24.29 24.90
C GLY A 332 15.36 -24.28 25.35
N GLN A 333 16.11 -23.27 24.92
CA GLN A 333 17.45 -23.01 25.42
C GLN A 333 17.35 -22.61 26.90
N SER A 334 17.37 -23.59 27.79
CA SER A 334 17.90 -23.39 29.14
C SER A 334 19.38 -23.77 29.09
N PRO A 335 20.32 -22.85 29.41
CA PRO A 335 21.73 -23.18 29.41
C PRO A 335 21.99 -24.19 30.54
N GLY A 336 22.38 -25.42 30.17
CA GLY A 336 23.04 -26.34 31.11
C GLY A 336 22.39 -27.71 31.42
N ARG A 337 21.42 -28.23 30.66
CA ARG A 337 21.01 -29.63 30.81
C ARG A 337 21.12 -30.42 29.52
N ALA A 338 22.01 -31.41 29.53
CA ALA A 338 22.17 -32.39 28.46
C ALA A 338 20.83 -33.12 28.19
N PRO A 339 20.53 -33.50 26.94
CA PRO A 339 19.31 -34.24 26.62
C PRO A 339 19.34 -35.63 27.29
N PRO A 340 18.21 -36.14 27.82
CA PRO A 340 18.16 -37.50 28.33
C PRO A 340 18.35 -38.49 27.16
N ARG A 341 19.24 -39.47 27.37
CA ARG A 341 19.48 -40.58 26.42
C ARG A 341 18.15 -41.29 26.12
N ALA A 342 17.76 -41.27 24.84
CA ALA A 342 16.56 -41.94 24.35
C ALA A 342 16.64 -43.46 24.59
N ALA A 343 15.66 -44.00 25.32
CA ALA A 343 15.39 -45.43 25.40
C ALA A 343 14.85 -45.93 24.05
N ARG A 344 15.44 -47.01 23.53
CA ARG A 344 15.01 -47.70 22.31
C ARG A 344 13.74 -48.50 22.60
N GLY A 345 12.62 -48.13 21.97
CA GLY A 345 11.39 -48.91 21.90
C GLY A 345 10.57 -48.55 20.65
N PRO A 346 9.88 -49.51 19.99
CA PRO A 346 9.14 -49.25 18.77
C PRO A 346 7.72 -48.77 19.12
N CYS A 347 7.54 -47.45 19.24
CA CYS A 347 6.21 -46.85 19.34
C CYS A 347 6.20 -45.52 18.58
N SER A 348 5.39 -45.46 17.52
CA SER A 348 4.83 -44.26 16.87
C SER A 348 5.69 -42.99 16.92
N ARG A 349 6.51 -42.77 15.88
CA ARG A 349 7.18 -41.48 15.64
C ARG A 349 6.14 -40.43 15.20
N ARG A 350 5.32 -39.95 16.13
CA ARG A 350 4.58 -38.70 15.96
C ARG A 350 5.63 -37.58 15.93
N ALA A 351 5.82 -37.00 14.75
CA ALA A 351 6.61 -35.81 14.58
C ALA A 351 6.09 -34.73 15.54
N LEU A 352 6.80 -34.42 16.64
CA LEU A 352 6.45 -33.24 17.42
C LEU A 352 6.43 -32.03 16.46
N VAL A 353 5.55 -31.07 16.71
CA VAL A 353 5.42 -29.81 15.95
C VAL A 353 5.94 -28.66 16.82
N CYS A 354 6.50 -27.62 16.20
CA CYS A 354 7.00 -26.42 16.88
C CYS A 354 5.94 -25.84 17.84
N ALA A 355 6.34 -25.50 19.07
CA ALA A 355 5.45 -24.97 20.10
C ALA A 355 4.68 -23.71 19.63
N GLU A 356 5.31 -22.83 18.84
CA GLU A 356 4.66 -21.66 18.27
C GLU A 356 3.55 -22.03 17.27
N LEU A 357 3.77 -23.04 16.42
CA LEU A 357 2.75 -23.49 15.46
C LEU A 357 1.59 -24.18 16.19
N VAL A 358 1.86 -24.98 17.21
CA VAL A 358 0.82 -25.59 18.05
C VAL A 358 0.00 -24.53 18.77
N GLU A 359 0.66 -23.51 19.35
CA GLU A 359 -0.03 -22.41 19.99
C GLU A 359 -0.86 -21.58 19.01
N ALA A 360 -0.34 -21.31 17.81
CA ALA A 360 -1.06 -20.60 16.76
C ALA A 360 -2.31 -21.38 16.34
N CYS A 361 -2.14 -22.66 15.99
CA CYS A 361 -3.23 -23.54 15.57
C CYS A 361 -4.31 -23.70 16.65
N ALA A 362 -3.93 -23.71 17.93
CA ALA A 362 -4.87 -23.75 19.04
C ALA A 362 -5.78 -22.50 19.15
N LEU A 363 -5.31 -21.32 18.69
CA LEU A 363 -6.11 -20.09 18.73
C LEU A 363 -7.27 -20.11 17.72
N VAL A 364 -7.08 -20.80 16.60
CA VAL A 364 -8.02 -20.86 15.46
C VAL A 364 -8.70 -22.22 15.30
N GLY A 365 -8.28 -23.20 16.08
CA GLY A 365 -8.81 -24.57 16.07
C GLY A 365 -8.52 -25.30 14.76
N VAL A 366 -7.27 -25.23 14.30
CA VAL A 366 -6.73 -26.00 13.16
C VAL A 366 -5.82 -27.10 13.71
N ASP A 367 -5.70 -28.24 13.04
CA ASP A 367 -4.74 -29.26 13.41
C ASP A 367 -3.31 -28.83 13.03
N ALA A 368 -2.40 -28.86 14.00
CA ALA A 368 -1.02 -28.39 13.80
C ALA A 368 -0.20 -29.33 12.91
N ASP A 369 -0.48 -30.63 12.94
CA ASP A 369 0.21 -31.63 12.12
C ASP A 369 -0.23 -31.47 10.65
N GLU A 370 -1.52 -31.26 10.41
CA GLU A 370 -2.07 -31.03 9.06
C GLU A 370 -1.53 -29.74 8.43
N LEU A 371 -1.48 -28.64 9.20
CA LEU A 371 -0.94 -27.37 8.70
C LEU A 371 0.58 -27.45 8.45
N ALA A 372 1.32 -28.12 9.33
CA ALA A 372 2.76 -28.35 9.14
C ALA A 372 3.02 -29.18 7.88
N ALA A 373 2.25 -30.26 7.66
CA ALA A 373 2.35 -31.08 6.47
C ALA A 373 1.98 -30.29 5.20
N ALA A 374 0.97 -29.41 5.26
CA ALA A 374 0.58 -28.58 4.12
C ALA A 374 1.64 -27.53 3.74
N LEU A 375 2.42 -27.04 4.71
CA LEU A 375 3.50 -26.06 4.50
C LEU A 375 4.81 -26.71 4.05
N GLY A 376 5.12 -27.92 4.51
CA GLY A 376 6.37 -28.64 4.20
C GLY A 376 6.31 -29.58 2.98
N ALA A 377 5.14 -29.73 2.37
CA ALA A 377 4.99 -30.62 1.22
C ALA A 377 5.62 -30.02 -0.05
N PRO A 378 6.33 -30.81 -0.87
CA PRO A 378 7.00 -30.33 -2.07
C PRO A 378 6.00 -29.77 -3.09
N ASP A 379 6.46 -28.75 -3.82
CA ASP A 379 5.71 -28.07 -4.87
C ASP A 379 5.45 -29.04 -6.04
N LEU A 380 4.22 -29.52 -6.19
CA LEU A 380 3.83 -30.36 -7.32
C LEU A 380 3.64 -29.55 -8.62
N ASP A 381 3.58 -28.21 -8.52
CA ASP A 381 3.37 -27.29 -9.65
C ASP A 381 4.68 -26.63 -10.14
N ALA A 382 5.83 -26.96 -9.53
CA ALA A 382 7.14 -26.56 -10.05
C ALA A 382 7.36 -27.20 -11.44
N PRO A 383 7.82 -26.43 -12.44
CA PRO A 383 8.13 -27.00 -13.74
C PRO A 383 9.15 -28.11 -13.54
N ARG A 384 8.80 -29.33 -13.96
CA ARG A 384 9.78 -30.40 -14.16
C ARG A 384 10.68 -29.91 -15.28
N ASP A 385 11.82 -29.33 -14.92
CA ASP A 385 12.86 -29.09 -15.90
C ASP A 385 13.16 -30.43 -16.59
N ALA A 386 13.19 -30.34 -17.92
CA ALA A 386 13.15 -31.45 -18.82
C ALA A 386 14.25 -32.49 -18.54
N GLU A 387 13.92 -33.72 -18.88
CA GLU A 387 14.81 -34.87 -18.93
C GLU A 387 16.24 -34.52 -19.37
N SER A 388 17.18 -35.12 -18.64
CA SER A 388 18.61 -35.23 -18.93
C SER A 388 18.98 -35.10 -20.40
N SER A 389 19.73 -34.04 -20.74
CA SER A 389 20.72 -34.10 -21.82
C SER A 389 22.09 -34.05 -21.20
N GLU A 390 22.82 -35.14 -21.34
CA GLU A 390 24.21 -35.33 -20.93
C GLU A 390 25.13 -34.27 -21.55
N GLY A 391 26.15 -33.86 -20.78
CA GLY A 391 27.37 -33.25 -21.31
C GLY A 391 27.54 -31.76 -21.05
N SER A 392 28.14 -31.40 -19.90
CA SER A 392 29.25 -30.43 -19.81
C SER A 392 29.68 -30.24 -18.36
N GLU A 393 30.92 -30.64 -18.07
CA GLU A 393 31.65 -30.17 -16.88
C GLU A 393 32.02 -28.69 -17.08
N GLU A 394 31.73 -27.84 -16.08
CA GLU A 394 32.69 -26.90 -15.46
C GLU A 394 32.01 -25.87 -14.54
N THR A 395 32.45 -25.89 -13.28
CA THR A 395 32.64 -24.79 -12.32
C THR A 395 31.61 -23.65 -12.23
N GLY A 396 30.80 -23.69 -11.17
CA GLY A 396 30.08 -22.54 -10.61
C GLY A 396 29.26 -22.96 -9.41
N ALA A 397 29.54 -22.40 -8.23
CA ALA A 397 28.98 -22.82 -6.94
C ALA A 397 27.46 -23.02 -6.95
N CYS A 398 27.04 -24.29 -6.99
CA CYS A 398 25.65 -24.72 -6.92
C CYS A 398 25.18 -24.62 -5.47
N SER A 399 24.12 -23.84 -5.22
CA SER A 399 23.39 -23.89 -3.95
C SER A 399 22.82 -25.30 -3.78
N SER A 400 22.98 -25.90 -2.59
CA SER A 400 22.48 -27.25 -2.35
C SER A 400 20.95 -27.30 -2.50
N PRO A 401 20.36 -28.38 -3.06
CA PRO A 401 18.91 -28.55 -3.22
C PRO A 401 18.12 -28.52 -1.90
N GLU A 402 18.81 -28.64 -0.76
CA GLU A 402 18.27 -28.47 0.59
C GLU A 402 17.86 -27.02 0.87
N SER A 403 18.71 -26.05 0.49
CA SER A 403 18.49 -24.62 0.74
C SER A 403 17.32 -24.01 -0.06
N SER A 404 17.04 -24.55 -1.25
CA SER A 404 15.96 -24.07 -2.11
C SER A 404 14.57 -24.49 -1.59
N THR A 405 14.48 -25.67 -0.98
CA THR A 405 13.21 -26.22 -0.46
C THR A 405 12.79 -25.50 0.83
N GLU A 406 13.74 -25.21 1.72
CA GLU A 406 13.52 -24.38 2.93
C GLU A 406 13.04 -22.96 2.57
N SER A 407 13.72 -22.33 1.62
CA SER A 407 13.36 -20.99 1.15
C SER A 407 11.96 -20.95 0.55
N TRP A 408 11.54 -22.01 -0.13
CA TRP A 408 10.19 -22.12 -0.69
C TRP A 408 9.12 -22.24 0.41
N ALA A 409 9.32 -23.11 1.40
CA ALA A 409 8.38 -23.26 2.52
C ALA A 409 8.21 -21.95 3.32
N GLY A 410 9.32 -21.22 3.53
CA GLY A 410 9.31 -19.87 4.08
C GLY A 410 8.48 -18.89 3.24
N ALA A 411 8.71 -18.85 1.92
CA ALA A 411 7.95 -18.00 1.01
C ALA A 411 6.44 -18.34 1.00
N LEU A 412 6.09 -19.63 1.07
CA LEU A 412 4.70 -20.09 1.13
C LEU A 412 4.01 -19.63 2.43
N ARG A 413 4.69 -19.76 3.58
CA ARG A 413 4.21 -19.24 4.88
C ARG A 413 3.93 -17.74 4.79
N ASP A 414 4.86 -16.98 4.23
CA ASP A 414 4.76 -15.52 4.12
C ASP A 414 3.60 -15.10 3.22
N GLN A 415 3.44 -15.81 2.09
CA GLN A 415 2.31 -15.63 1.20
C GLN A 415 0.98 -15.96 1.88
N LEU A 416 0.93 -17.02 2.68
CA LEU A 416 -0.26 -17.41 3.43
C LEU A 416 -0.69 -16.33 4.43
N VAL A 417 0.25 -15.77 5.20
CA VAL A 417 0.00 -14.66 6.12
C VAL A 417 -0.50 -13.43 5.38
N SER A 418 0.12 -13.07 4.25
CA SER A 418 -0.30 -11.93 3.44
C SER A 418 -1.72 -12.08 2.89
N VAL A 419 -2.07 -13.28 2.42
CA VAL A 419 -3.41 -13.57 1.92
C VAL A 419 -4.45 -13.57 3.04
N LEU A 420 -4.13 -14.15 4.20
CA LEU A 420 -5.01 -14.11 5.37
C LEU A 420 -5.29 -12.66 5.80
N TYR A 421 -4.24 -11.84 5.96
CA TYR A 421 -4.39 -10.42 6.32
C TYR A 421 -5.26 -9.68 5.30
N SER A 422 -5.01 -9.90 4.01
CA SER A 422 -5.78 -9.26 2.95
C SER A 422 -7.26 -9.65 2.99
N ARG A 423 -7.59 -10.92 3.23
CA ARG A 423 -8.98 -11.38 3.29
C ARG A 423 -9.67 -10.83 4.52
N LEU A 424 -8.98 -10.80 5.66
CA LEU A 424 -9.46 -10.16 6.89
C LEU A 424 -9.76 -8.68 6.65
N PHE A 425 -8.89 -7.95 5.97
CA PHE A 425 -9.10 -6.54 5.66
C PHE A 425 -10.31 -6.31 4.75
N THR A 426 -10.49 -7.12 3.70
CA THR A 426 -11.69 -7.08 2.86
C THR A 426 -12.95 -7.40 3.66
N TRP A 427 -12.91 -8.38 4.56
CA TRP A 427 -14.03 -8.71 5.44
C TRP A 427 -14.37 -7.54 6.37
N LEU A 428 -13.38 -6.88 6.97
CA LEU A 428 -13.58 -5.68 7.80
C LEU A 428 -14.29 -4.59 7.00
N ILE A 429 -13.83 -4.30 5.78
CA ILE A 429 -14.44 -3.26 4.93
C ILE A 429 -15.88 -3.61 4.56
N ASN A 430 -16.18 -4.87 4.28
CA ASN A 430 -17.56 -5.29 3.98
C ASN A 430 -18.48 -5.08 5.19
N ASN A 431 -18.02 -5.36 6.41
CA ASN A 431 -18.80 -5.10 7.63
C ASN A 431 -18.96 -3.60 7.90
N VAL A 432 -17.91 -2.80 7.67
CA VAL A 432 -18.00 -1.34 7.73
C VAL A 432 -19.04 -0.82 6.73
N ASN A 433 -19.02 -1.32 5.49
CA ASN A 433 -20.00 -0.95 4.47
C ASN A 433 -21.42 -1.36 4.85
N ALA A 434 -21.60 -2.52 5.50
CA ALA A 434 -22.90 -2.93 6.02
C ALA A 434 -23.39 -1.98 7.13
N ALA A 435 -22.51 -1.54 8.03
CA ALA A 435 -22.84 -0.57 9.09
C ALA A 435 -23.14 0.84 8.55
N LEU A 436 -22.43 1.25 7.49
CA LEU A 436 -22.64 2.53 6.82
C LEU A 436 -23.82 2.52 5.83
N HIS A 437 -24.36 1.33 5.50
CA HIS A 437 -25.44 1.21 4.53
C HIS A 437 -26.65 2.03 4.97
N PRO A 438 -27.25 2.85 4.08
CA PRO A 438 -28.36 3.69 4.50
C PRO A 438 -29.64 2.88 4.70
N ARG A 439 -30.40 3.23 5.73
CA ARG A 439 -31.59 2.48 6.17
C ARG A 439 -32.80 2.61 5.23
N THR A 440 -32.87 3.67 4.43
CA THR A 440 -34.04 4.03 3.60
C THR A 440 -33.73 3.95 2.11
N PRO A 441 -34.35 3.06 1.32
CA PRO A 441 -34.08 2.96 -0.12
C PRO A 441 -34.50 4.24 -0.87
N GLY A 442 -33.69 4.69 -1.83
CA GLY A 442 -33.96 5.88 -2.63
C GLY A 442 -32.85 6.22 -3.63
N LYS A 443 -33.14 7.09 -4.60
CA LYS A 443 -32.11 7.67 -5.49
C LYS A 443 -31.28 8.65 -4.66
N ARG A 444 -29.96 8.45 -4.65
CA ARG A 444 -29.03 9.21 -3.81
C ARG A 444 -27.91 9.79 -4.65
N CYS A 445 -27.43 10.95 -4.23
CA CYS A 445 -26.19 11.51 -4.72
C CYS A 445 -25.10 11.30 -3.70
N ALA A 446 -23.85 11.20 -4.15
CA ALA A 446 -22.73 10.95 -3.27
C ALA A 446 -21.66 12.01 -3.43
N ILE A 447 -20.99 12.33 -2.31
CA ILE A 447 -19.68 12.98 -2.34
C ILE A 447 -18.64 11.89 -2.10
N GLY A 448 -17.91 11.55 -3.16
CA GLY A 448 -16.72 10.71 -3.08
C GLY A 448 -15.51 11.51 -2.61
N ILE A 449 -14.72 10.96 -1.69
CA ILE A 449 -13.38 11.44 -1.35
C ILE A 449 -12.43 10.32 -1.76
N LEU A 450 -11.66 10.56 -2.81
CA LEU A 450 -10.69 9.63 -3.33
C LEU A 450 -9.28 10.02 -2.86
N ASP A 451 -8.77 9.27 -1.88
CA ASP A 451 -7.36 9.32 -1.47
C ASP A 451 -6.58 8.28 -2.28
N VAL A 452 -5.90 8.77 -3.32
CA VAL A 452 -5.05 7.94 -4.20
C VAL A 452 -3.65 7.92 -3.63
N TYR A 453 -2.96 6.79 -3.80
CA TYR A 453 -1.51 6.77 -3.56
C TYR A 453 -0.79 7.82 -4.37
N GLY A 454 0.25 8.34 -3.75
CA GLY A 454 1.23 9.09 -4.49
C GLY A 454 1.99 8.19 -5.44
N PHE A 455 2.48 8.77 -6.52
CA PHE A 455 3.57 8.20 -7.30
C PHE A 455 4.74 7.84 -6.37
N GLU A 456 5.30 6.63 -6.51
CA GLU A 456 6.42 6.14 -5.70
C GLU A 456 7.62 5.80 -6.59
N SER A 457 8.79 6.32 -6.22
CA SER A 457 10.07 5.93 -6.81
C SER A 457 11.07 5.74 -5.68
N LEU A 458 11.48 4.48 -5.48
CA LEU A 458 12.45 4.06 -4.47
C LEU A 458 13.74 3.57 -5.14
N ALA A 459 14.76 3.28 -4.33
CA ALA A 459 16.03 2.71 -4.83
C ALA A 459 15.85 1.31 -5.45
N SER A 460 14.87 0.54 -4.96
CA SER A 460 14.48 -0.76 -5.53
C SER A 460 12.97 -0.81 -5.72
N ASN A 461 12.51 -1.03 -6.95
CA ASN A 461 11.09 -1.07 -7.31
C ASN A 461 10.74 -2.44 -7.91
N GLY A 462 9.80 -3.16 -7.29
CA GLY A 462 9.29 -4.46 -7.76
C GLY A 462 7.88 -4.37 -8.38
N LEU A 463 7.21 -5.53 -8.47
CA LEU A 463 5.83 -5.64 -8.98
C LEU A 463 4.86 -4.69 -8.26
N GLU A 464 5.02 -4.54 -6.95
CA GLU A 464 4.10 -3.79 -6.10
C GLU A 464 4.12 -2.30 -6.47
N ARG A 465 5.32 -1.76 -6.69
CA ARG A 465 5.53 -0.36 -7.07
C ARG A 465 5.06 -0.12 -8.49
N LEU A 466 5.28 -1.08 -9.39
CA LEU A 466 4.73 -1.05 -10.74
C LEU A 466 3.20 -0.95 -10.73
N LEU A 467 2.51 -1.72 -9.88
CA LEU A 467 1.05 -1.68 -9.75
C LEU A 467 0.53 -0.40 -9.09
N ILE A 468 1.28 0.17 -8.14
CA ILE A 468 0.97 1.48 -7.51
C ILE A 468 1.07 2.58 -8.56
N ASN A 469 2.22 2.68 -9.24
CA ASN A 469 2.46 3.70 -10.26
C ASN A 469 1.49 3.56 -11.44
N TYR A 470 1.15 2.33 -11.84
CA TYR A 470 0.11 2.08 -12.84
C TYR A 470 -1.23 2.73 -12.48
N ALA A 471 -1.70 2.58 -11.25
CA ALA A 471 -3.00 3.17 -10.92
C ALA A 471 -2.92 4.67 -10.69
N ALA A 472 -1.81 5.19 -10.15
CA ALA A 472 -1.59 6.63 -10.10
C ALA A 472 -1.69 7.23 -11.51
N GLU A 473 -1.05 6.59 -12.49
CA GLU A 473 -1.13 6.95 -13.92
C GLU A 473 -2.58 6.94 -14.43
N ARG A 474 -3.34 5.86 -14.17
CA ARG A 474 -4.73 5.73 -14.65
C ARG A 474 -5.67 6.73 -14.03
N VAL A 475 -5.54 6.98 -12.73
CA VAL A 475 -6.38 7.98 -12.04
C VAL A 475 -6.02 9.38 -12.52
N GLN A 476 -4.73 9.69 -12.65
CA GLN A 476 -4.26 10.97 -13.18
C GLN A 476 -4.79 11.21 -14.60
N ALA A 477 -4.68 10.23 -15.49
CA ALA A 477 -5.20 10.33 -16.86
C ALA A 477 -6.72 10.58 -16.86
N ALA A 478 -7.48 9.82 -16.06
CA ALA A 478 -8.93 9.95 -15.99
C ALA A 478 -9.38 11.33 -15.47
N VAL A 479 -8.76 11.81 -14.38
CA VAL A 479 -9.08 13.12 -13.78
C VAL A 479 -8.71 14.25 -14.72
N THR A 480 -7.59 14.14 -15.41
CA THR A 480 -7.13 15.17 -16.33
C THR A 480 -8.04 15.27 -17.56
N ALA A 481 -8.43 14.13 -18.14
CA ALA A 481 -9.40 14.08 -19.23
C ALA A 481 -10.77 14.65 -18.82
N ALA A 482 -11.24 14.33 -17.59
CA ALA A 482 -12.48 14.86 -17.05
C ALA A 482 -12.42 16.38 -16.83
N THR A 483 -11.30 16.89 -16.32
CA THR A 483 -11.07 18.33 -16.13
C THR A 483 -11.06 19.06 -17.47
N LEU A 484 -10.32 18.56 -18.45
CA LEU A 484 -10.26 19.16 -19.78
C LEU A 484 -11.63 19.25 -20.45
N ARG A 485 -12.40 18.15 -20.39
CA ARG A 485 -13.75 18.09 -20.95
C ARG A 485 -14.67 19.12 -20.29
N ARG A 486 -14.59 19.25 -18.96
CA ARG A 486 -15.37 20.23 -18.22
C ARG A 486 -15.05 21.66 -18.67
N GLU A 487 -13.78 22.02 -18.81
CA GLU A 487 -13.38 23.36 -19.26
C GLU A 487 -13.87 23.61 -20.70
N GLN A 488 -13.79 22.61 -21.59
CA GLN A 488 -14.36 22.70 -22.94
C GLN A 488 -15.87 22.94 -22.93
N ASP A 489 -16.62 22.20 -22.11
CA ASP A 489 -18.08 22.36 -21.98
C ASP A 489 -18.43 23.75 -21.44
N GLU A 490 -17.62 24.31 -20.55
CA GLU A 490 -17.78 25.66 -20.01
C GLU A 490 -17.50 26.74 -21.07
N TYR A 491 -16.44 26.59 -21.87
CA TYR A 491 -16.18 27.49 -23.01
C TYR A 491 -17.34 27.49 -24.02
N VAL A 492 -17.87 26.31 -24.35
CA VAL A 492 -19.02 26.19 -25.25
C VAL A 492 -20.26 26.87 -24.66
N ARG A 493 -20.51 26.68 -23.36
CA ARG A 493 -21.64 27.30 -22.66
C ARG A 493 -21.57 28.83 -22.65
N GLU A 494 -20.37 29.38 -22.44
CA GLU A 494 -20.12 30.83 -22.42
C GLU A 494 -19.93 31.42 -23.83
N GLY A 495 -20.01 30.61 -24.89
CA GLY A 495 -19.82 31.08 -26.27
C GLY A 495 -18.38 31.51 -26.60
N LEU A 496 -17.40 30.97 -25.88
CA LEU A 496 -15.97 31.28 -26.04
C LEU A 496 -15.28 30.29 -26.99
N ALA A 497 -14.38 30.81 -27.83
CA ALA A 497 -13.61 29.97 -28.74
C ALA A 497 -12.56 29.14 -27.97
N TRP A 498 -12.63 27.82 -28.13
CA TRP A 498 -11.61 26.91 -27.59
C TRP A 498 -10.31 27.03 -28.38
N ARG A 499 -9.21 27.28 -27.68
CA ARG A 499 -7.86 27.16 -28.25
C ARG A 499 -7.30 25.78 -27.89
N PRO A 500 -6.99 24.93 -28.87
CA PRO A 500 -6.40 23.62 -28.61
C PRO A 500 -5.15 23.75 -27.73
N LEU A 501 -5.15 23.04 -26.59
CA LEU A 501 -4.00 22.95 -25.72
C LEU A 501 -3.08 21.84 -26.24
N HIS A 502 -1.78 22.13 -26.38
CA HIS A 502 -0.74 21.13 -26.66
C HIS A 502 -0.43 20.29 -25.41
N TYR A 503 -1.43 19.56 -24.90
CA TYR A 503 -1.35 18.81 -23.65
C TYR A 503 -1.39 17.28 -23.86
N THR A 504 -1.30 16.83 -25.11
CA THR A 504 -1.65 15.49 -25.61
C THR A 504 -0.66 14.35 -25.28
N GLU A 505 0.06 14.40 -24.16
CA GLU A 505 1.05 13.35 -23.82
C GLU A 505 0.63 12.39 -22.69
N HIS A 506 -0.43 12.69 -21.94
CA HIS A 506 -0.82 11.92 -20.75
C HIS A 506 -1.68 10.67 -21.03
N GLU A 507 -2.50 10.67 -22.09
CA GLU A 507 -3.26 9.47 -22.48
C GLU A 507 -2.32 8.33 -22.91
N LEU A 508 -1.16 8.66 -23.47
CA LEU A 508 -0.16 7.69 -23.93
C LEU A 508 0.53 6.91 -22.79
N HIS A 509 0.56 7.43 -21.55
CA HIS A 509 1.26 6.76 -20.44
C HIS A 509 0.49 5.56 -19.90
N ALA A 510 -0.82 5.70 -19.75
CA ALA A 510 -1.72 4.64 -19.28
C ALA A 510 -1.76 3.46 -20.26
N GLU A 511 -1.82 3.76 -21.55
CA GLU A 511 -1.93 2.75 -22.62
C GLU A 511 -0.71 1.83 -22.69
N LEU A 512 0.50 2.37 -22.45
CA LEU A 512 1.72 1.55 -22.38
C LEU A 512 1.57 0.39 -21.39
N LEU A 513 0.91 0.65 -20.26
CA LEU A 513 0.83 -0.27 -19.13
C LEU A 513 -0.29 -1.29 -19.27
N ASP A 514 -1.45 -0.94 -19.85
CA ASP A 514 -2.61 -1.85 -19.87
C ASP A 514 -3.39 -2.00 -21.18
N ALA A 515 -3.09 -1.22 -22.23
CA ALA A 515 -3.81 -1.31 -23.50
C ALA A 515 -3.36 -2.53 -24.32
N GLY A 516 -4.28 -3.46 -24.52
CA GLY A 516 -4.05 -4.64 -25.35
C GLY A 516 -3.17 -5.72 -24.70
N PRO A 517 -2.92 -6.83 -25.43
CA PRO A 517 -2.14 -7.97 -24.95
C PRO A 517 -0.64 -7.68 -24.82
N ASP A 518 -0.12 -6.73 -25.61
CA ASP A 518 1.30 -6.35 -25.64
C ASP A 518 1.67 -5.25 -24.64
N SER A 519 0.71 -4.79 -23.84
CA SER A 519 0.96 -3.90 -22.70
C SER A 519 1.84 -4.57 -21.65
N VAL A 520 2.52 -3.79 -20.81
CA VAL A 520 3.41 -4.34 -19.76
C VAL A 520 2.65 -5.34 -18.86
N LEU A 521 1.44 -4.99 -18.43
CA LEU A 521 0.59 -5.88 -17.64
C LEU A 521 0.02 -7.06 -18.46
N GLY A 522 -0.22 -6.86 -19.76
CA GLY A 522 -0.66 -7.89 -20.69
C GLY A 522 0.39 -8.99 -20.89
N VAL A 523 1.65 -8.59 -21.10
CA VAL A 523 2.82 -9.49 -21.21
C VAL A 523 3.04 -10.22 -19.89
N LEU A 524 3.00 -9.51 -18.76
CA LEU A 524 3.15 -10.11 -17.43
C LEU A 524 2.09 -11.18 -17.17
N ARG A 525 0.83 -10.90 -17.56
CA ARG A 525 -0.28 -11.87 -17.49
C ARG A 525 0.01 -13.11 -18.35
N ASP A 526 0.45 -12.94 -19.60
CA ASP A 526 0.71 -14.09 -20.48
C ASP A 526 1.87 -14.95 -19.96
N CYS A 527 2.96 -14.33 -19.51
CA CYS A 527 4.08 -15.04 -18.87
C CYS A 527 3.62 -15.82 -17.63
N SER A 528 2.75 -15.21 -16.82
CA SER A 528 2.21 -15.87 -15.61
C SER A 528 1.28 -17.03 -15.95
N ALA A 529 0.43 -16.87 -16.98
CA ALA A 529 -0.48 -17.91 -17.42
C ALA A 529 0.26 -19.10 -18.08
N ARG A 530 1.39 -18.84 -18.72
CA ARG A 530 2.17 -19.86 -19.44
C ARG A 530 3.29 -20.50 -18.62
N GLY A 531 3.43 -20.13 -17.35
CA GLY A 531 4.49 -20.70 -16.52
C GLY A 531 5.90 -20.17 -16.83
N LEU A 532 6.04 -19.13 -17.65
CA LEU A 532 7.34 -18.61 -18.10
C LEU A 532 8.10 -17.89 -16.97
N GLY A 533 9.43 -17.83 -17.08
CA GLY A 533 10.30 -17.08 -16.16
C GLY A 533 10.47 -15.60 -16.52
N ASP A 534 11.16 -14.87 -15.65
CA ASP A 534 11.34 -13.41 -15.76
C ASP A 534 12.16 -12.99 -17.00
N GLY A 535 13.11 -13.82 -17.44
CA GLY A 535 13.89 -13.58 -18.67
C GLY A 535 13.00 -13.53 -19.92
N ALA A 536 12.00 -14.41 -20.01
CA ALA A 536 11.03 -14.40 -21.10
C ALA A 536 10.14 -13.16 -21.07
N PHE A 537 9.82 -12.66 -19.88
CA PHE A 537 9.10 -11.39 -19.70
C PHE A 537 9.93 -10.20 -20.24
N LEU A 538 11.20 -10.09 -19.84
CA LEU A 538 12.10 -9.03 -20.32
C LEU A 538 12.33 -9.08 -21.84
N GLN A 539 12.57 -10.27 -22.40
CA GLN A 539 12.76 -10.42 -23.84
C GLN A 539 11.53 -9.93 -24.64
N ARG A 540 10.32 -10.16 -24.13
CA ARG A 540 9.09 -9.67 -24.77
C ARG A 540 8.93 -8.16 -24.65
N LEU A 541 9.27 -7.59 -23.49
CA LEU A 541 9.30 -6.12 -23.33
C LEU A 541 10.30 -5.47 -24.30
N GLN A 542 11.47 -6.09 -24.49
CA GLN A 542 12.52 -5.57 -25.38
C GLN A 542 12.07 -5.52 -26.85
N ARG A 543 11.27 -6.48 -27.30
CA ARG A 543 10.73 -6.52 -28.67
C ARG A 543 9.78 -5.37 -28.99
N ARG A 544 9.16 -4.76 -27.98
CA ARG A 544 8.14 -3.72 -28.14
C ARG A 544 8.67 -2.38 -28.63
N ARG A 545 9.97 -2.09 -28.42
CA ARG A 545 10.66 -0.84 -28.80
C ARG A 545 9.78 0.41 -28.65
N HIS A 546 9.56 0.87 -27.42
CA HIS A 546 8.75 2.05 -27.12
C HIS A 546 9.63 3.16 -26.50
N PRO A 547 9.48 4.45 -26.86
CA PRO A 547 10.36 5.53 -26.40
C PRO A 547 10.36 5.72 -24.87
N ARG A 548 9.29 5.28 -24.20
CA ARG A 548 9.11 5.35 -22.74
C ARG A 548 9.34 4.03 -22.00
N LEU A 549 9.79 2.98 -22.69
CA LEU A 549 10.11 1.68 -22.10
C LEU A 549 11.52 1.27 -22.54
N LEU A 550 12.43 1.17 -21.58
CA LEU A 550 13.80 0.73 -21.82
C LEU A 550 14.07 -0.55 -21.02
N VAL A 551 14.50 -1.62 -21.67
CA VAL A 551 14.99 -2.81 -20.97
C VAL A 551 16.46 -2.60 -20.63
N LEU A 552 16.81 -2.83 -19.37
CA LEU A 552 18.15 -2.66 -18.80
C LEU A 552 18.66 -4.04 -18.35
N PRO A 553 19.38 -4.78 -19.23
CA PRO A 553 19.91 -6.09 -18.87
C PRO A 553 20.84 -6.04 -17.65
N PRO A 554 20.94 -7.11 -16.84
CA PRO A 554 20.35 -8.44 -17.09
C PRO A 554 18.89 -8.61 -16.64
N ASP A 555 18.39 -7.76 -15.76
CA ASP A 555 17.22 -8.05 -14.92
C ASP A 555 16.34 -6.83 -14.58
N HIS A 556 16.58 -5.68 -15.22
CA HIS A 556 15.85 -4.44 -14.96
C HIS A 556 15.12 -3.92 -16.20
N PHE A 557 14.11 -3.11 -15.99
CA PHE A 557 13.45 -2.32 -17.03
C PHE A 557 13.01 -0.97 -16.47
N GLN A 558 13.03 0.05 -17.30
CA GLN A 558 12.70 1.42 -16.96
C GLN A 558 11.45 1.84 -17.71
N ILE A 559 10.54 2.51 -16.99
CA ILE A 559 9.34 3.11 -17.57
C ILE A 559 9.35 4.60 -17.25
N VAL A 560 9.08 5.42 -18.27
CA VAL A 560 8.88 6.87 -18.10
C VAL A 560 7.40 7.15 -17.82
N HIS A 561 7.10 7.42 -16.55
CA HIS A 561 5.76 7.78 -16.05
C HIS A 561 5.54 9.30 -16.10
N PHE A 562 4.32 9.76 -15.82
CA PHE A 562 4.04 11.19 -15.61
C PHE A 562 4.93 11.83 -14.52
N GLY A 563 5.28 11.06 -13.47
CA GLY A 563 6.15 11.51 -12.39
C GLY A 563 7.65 11.45 -12.68
N GLY A 564 8.05 11.00 -13.86
CA GLY A 564 9.45 10.79 -14.25
C GLY A 564 9.79 9.32 -14.48
N ALA A 565 11.06 9.04 -14.74
CA ALA A 565 11.52 7.70 -15.08
C ALA A 565 11.78 6.85 -13.83
N VAL A 566 11.25 5.64 -13.81
CA VAL A 566 11.39 4.68 -12.70
C VAL A 566 11.99 3.38 -13.22
N VAL A 567 12.99 2.88 -12.51
CA VAL A 567 13.65 1.60 -12.82
C VAL A 567 13.07 0.51 -11.91
N TYR A 568 12.61 -0.57 -12.53
CA TYR A 568 12.02 -1.74 -11.89
C TYR A 568 12.92 -2.97 -12.05
N SER A 569 12.97 -3.81 -11.01
CA SER A 569 13.56 -5.14 -11.09
C SER A 569 12.52 -6.14 -11.60
N ALA A 570 12.89 -6.93 -12.60
CA ALA A 570 12.07 -8.03 -13.11
C ALA A 570 12.22 -9.31 -12.28
N ARG A 571 13.15 -9.38 -11.31
CA ARG A 571 13.37 -10.58 -10.49
C ARG A 571 12.11 -10.97 -9.71
N GLY A 572 11.68 -12.22 -9.88
CA GLY A 572 10.49 -12.79 -9.25
C GLY A 572 9.18 -12.13 -9.67
N ILE A 573 9.17 -11.25 -10.67
CA ILE A 573 7.98 -10.46 -11.03
C ILE A 573 6.86 -11.36 -11.54
N VAL A 574 7.19 -12.41 -12.31
CA VAL A 574 6.21 -13.35 -12.86
C VAL A 574 5.67 -14.27 -11.77
N ALA A 575 6.55 -14.75 -10.88
CA ALA A 575 6.15 -15.59 -9.75
C ALA A 575 5.20 -14.84 -8.79
N LYS A 576 5.55 -13.62 -8.40
CA LYS A 576 4.71 -12.74 -7.56
C LYS A 576 3.33 -12.48 -8.17
N ASN A 577 3.25 -12.38 -9.50
CA ASN A 577 1.99 -12.09 -10.19
C ASN A 577 1.00 -13.29 -10.22
N ARG A 578 1.47 -14.52 -9.99
CA ARG A 578 0.59 -15.71 -10.01
C ARG A 578 -0.40 -15.73 -8.82
N ASP A 579 -0.05 -15.12 -7.68
CA ASP A 579 -0.89 -15.00 -6.46
C ASP A 579 -1.64 -16.30 -6.12
N GLN A 580 -0.96 -17.45 -6.24
CA GLN A 580 -1.54 -18.76 -5.95
C GLN A 580 -1.16 -19.18 -4.54
N VAL A 581 -2.15 -19.29 -3.65
CA VAL A 581 -1.94 -19.96 -2.36
C VAL A 581 -2.05 -21.45 -2.58
N CYS A 582 -1.18 -22.23 -1.93
CA CYS A 582 -1.26 -23.69 -1.92
C CYS A 582 -2.68 -24.16 -1.59
N ARG A 583 -3.28 -24.96 -2.48
CA ARG A 583 -4.66 -25.49 -2.30
C ARG A 583 -4.80 -26.28 -1.00
N ARG A 584 -3.74 -27.00 -0.59
CA ARG A 584 -3.69 -27.75 0.67
C ARG A 584 -3.84 -26.83 1.88
N CYS A 585 -3.09 -25.74 1.92
CA CYS A 585 -3.21 -24.73 2.97
C CYS A 585 -4.62 -24.12 3.02
N CYS A 586 -5.26 -23.88 1.86
CA CYS A 586 -6.64 -23.39 1.82
C CYS A 586 -7.66 -24.40 2.37
N GLY A 587 -7.47 -25.70 2.09
CA GLY A 587 -8.33 -26.76 2.64
C GLY A 587 -8.23 -26.85 4.17
N VAL A 588 -7.00 -26.87 4.70
CA VAL A 588 -6.75 -26.96 6.15
C VAL A 588 -7.31 -25.73 6.88
N LEU A 589 -7.05 -24.51 6.38
CA LEU A 589 -7.58 -23.29 7.01
C LEU A 589 -9.10 -23.13 6.81
N GLY A 590 -9.67 -23.69 5.74
CA GLY A 590 -11.11 -23.70 5.51
C GLY A 590 -11.88 -24.60 6.47
N ALA A 591 -11.21 -25.61 7.06
CA ALA A 591 -11.77 -26.52 8.06
C ALA A 591 -11.56 -26.04 9.51
N ALA A 592 -11.07 -24.82 9.71
CA ALA A 592 -10.82 -24.26 11.04
C ALA A 592 -12.10 -24.19 11.89
N ARG A 593 -11.99 -24.46 13.20
CA ARG A 593 -13.12 -24.27 14.13
C ARG A 593 -13.50 -22.80 14.30
N GLU A 594 -12.56 -21.89 14.06
CA GLU A 594 -12.86 -20.45 14.13
C GLU A 594 -13.71 -20.01 12.93
N PRO A 595 -14.97 -19.57 13.14
CA PRO A 595 -15.90 -19.31 12.04
C PRO A 595 -15.42 -18.24 11.07
N LEU A 596 -14.76 -17.20 11.60
CA LEU A 596 -14.21 -16.13 10.76
C LEU A 596 -13.10 -16.68 9.84
N LEU A 597 -12.17 -17.49 10.37
CA LEU A 597 -11.11 -18.08 9.56
C LEU A 597 -11.68 -18.97 8.44
N ALA A 598 -12.62 -19.86 8.81
CA ALA A 598 -13.28 -20.74 7.86
C ALA A 598 -14.00 -19.94 6.75
N ALA A 599 -14.75 -18.89 7.11
CA ALA A 599 -15.43 -18.02 6.16
C ALA A 599 -14.47 -17.31 5.19
N LEU A 600 -13.29 -16.88 5.66
CA LEU A 600 -12.27 -16.28 4.80
C LEU A 600 -11.72 -17.28 3.75
N PHE A 601 -11.80 -18.59 3.98
CA PHE A 601 -11.27 -19.63 3.08
C PHE A 601 -12.33 -20.47 2.36
N ALA A 602 -13.59 -20.47 2.80
CA ALA A 602 -14.71 -21.22 2.20
C ALA A 602 -14.92 -20.91 0.71
N GLY A 603 -14.94 -19.62 0.34
CA GLY A 603 -15.14 -19.19 -1.06
C GLY A 603 -13.97 -19.51 -2.01
N ALA A 604 -12.83 -20.00 -1.50
CA ALA A 604 -11.73 -20.52 -2.32
C ALA A 604 -11.95 -21.99 -2.71
N LEU A 605 -12.70 -22.74 -1.89
CA LEU A 605 -13.02 -24.15 -2.10
C LEU A 605 -14.18 -24.32 -3.11
N GLU A 606 -15.22 -23.48 -3.03
CA GLU A 606 -16.37 -23.52 -3.96
C GLU A 606 -15.96 -23.22 -5.42
N ARG A 607 -15.04 -22.28 -5.62
CA ARG A 607 -14.47 -21.98 -6.96
C ARG A 607 -13.62 -23.11 -7.54
N ALA A 608 -13.23 -24.09 -6.72
CA ALA A 608 -12.49 -25.26 -7.17
C ALA A 608 -13.40 -26.44 -7.54
N CYS A 609 -14.63 -26.49 -7.01
CA CYS A 609 -15.55 -27.62 -7.17
C CYS A 609 -16.69 -27.40 -8.18
N GLY A 610 -17.00 -26.15 -8.57
CA GLY A 610 -18.08 -25.84 -9.51
C GLY A 610 -17.63 -25.17 -10.82
N GLY A 611 -17.75 -25.89 -11.95
CA GLY A 611 -17.90 -25.34 -13.31
C GLY A 611 -16.73 -24.54 -13.92
N SER A 612 -15.88 -25.23 -14.70
CA SER A 612 -14.72 -24.71 -15.47
C SER A 612 -13.61 -24.05 -14.63
N PRO A 613 -12.34 -24.46 -14.75
CA PRO A 613 -11.25 -23.87 -13.98
C PRO A 613 -10.90 -22.51 -14.59
N ARG A 614 -11.66 -21.46 -14.27
CA ARG A 614 -11.16 -20.09 -14.42
C ARG A 614 -9.99 -19.96 -13.44
N ARG A 615 -8.77 -20.17 -13.95
CA ARG A 615 -7.50 -19.97 -13.22
C ARG A 615 -7.62 -18.69 -12.38
N PRO A 616 -7.15 -18.68 -11.11
CA PRO A 616 -7.19 -17.47 -10.30
C PRO A 616 -6.56 -16.34 -11.11
N ALA A 617 -7.31 -15.25 -11.31
CA ALA A 617 -6.86 -14.14 -12.13
C ALA A 617 -5.49 -13.67 -11.61
N ALA A 618 -4.53 -13.40 -12.49
CA ALA A 618 -3.24 -12.89 -12.05
C ALA A 618 -3.40 -11.57 -11.27
N LEU A 619 -2.43 -11.25 -10.41
CA LEU A 619 -2.46 -10.08 -9.55
C LEU A 619 -2.73 -8.78 -10.31
N ALA A 620 -2.00 -8.57 -11.40
CA ALA A 620 -2.16 -7.45 -12.31
C ALA A 620 -3.57 -7.38 -12.94
N CYS A 621 -4.22 -8.51 -13.21
CA CYS A 621 -5.58 -8.53 -13.75
C CYS A 621 -6.62 -8.07 -12.72
N ARG A 622 -6.48 -8.51 -11.46
CA ARG A 622 -7.31 -7.98 -10.36
C ARG A 622 -7.09 -6.49 -10.20
N GLN A 623 -5.83 -6.03 -10.20
CA GLN A 623 -5.52 -4.62 -10.07
C GLN A 623 -6.18 -3.79 -11.19
N ARG A 624 -6.01 -4.22 -12.44
CA ARG A 624 -6.62 -3.55 -13.60
C ARG A 624 -8.14 -3.48 -13.49
N ALA A 625 -8.79 -4.57 -13.06
CA ALA A 625 -10.24 -4.59 -12.87
C ALA A 625 -10.70 -3.62 -11.77
N LEU A 626 -9.97 -3.56 -10.65
CA LEU A 626 -10.26 -2.65 -9.53
C LEU A 626 -10.06 -1.19 -9.92
N VAL A 627 -8.94 -0.85 -10.56
CA VAL A 627 -8.66 0.51 -11.03
C VAL A 627 -9.66 0.93 -12.10
N GLY A 628 -10.01 0.04 -13.04
CA GLY A 628 -11.05 0.30 -14.03
C GLY A 628 -12.45 0.46 -13.42
N ALA A 629 -12.77 -0.25 -12.33
CA ALA A 629 -14.00 -0.03 -11.59
C ALA A 629 -13.99 1.33 -10.87
N LEU A 630 -12.87 1.71 -10.24
CA LEU A 630 -12.70 3.00 -9.58
C LEU A 630 -12.88 4.17 -10.57
N VAL A 631 -12.18 4.13 -11.71
CA VAL A 631 -12.24 5.19 -12.72
C VAL A 631 -13.65 5.35 -13.27
N ARG A 632 -14.40 4.25 -13.48
CA ARG A 632 -15.80 4.31 -13.93
C ARG A 632 -16.77 4.92 -12.91
N ARG A 633 -16.39 4.95 -11.63
CA ARG A 633 -17.19 5.57 -10.56
C ARG A 633 -16.88 7.05 -10.38
N LEU A 634 -15.84 7.57 -11.04
CA LEU A 634 -15.55 9.00 -11.01
C LEU A 634 -16.67 9.76 -11.76
N PRO A 635 -17.26 10.80 -11.16
CA PRO A 635 -18.20 11.66 -11.85
C PRO A 635 -17.49 12.47 -12.94
N PRO A 636 -18.22 13.02 -13.92
CA PRO A 636 -17.64 13.76 -15.04
C PRO A 636 -16.88 15.04 -14.64
N ALA A 637 -17.15 15.59 -13.45
CA ALA A 637 -16.50 16.80 -12.94
C ALA A 637 -15.87 16.54 -11.55
N PRO A 638 -14.75 15.80 -11.47
CA PRO A 638 -14.03 15.64 -10.21
C PRO A 638 -13.37 16.97 -9.81
N ARG A 639 -13.33 17.24 -8.51
CA ARG A 639 -12.58 18.37 -7.93
C ARG A 639 -11.22 17.89 -7.49
N LEU A 640 -10.17 18.60 -7.85
CA LEU A 640 -8.80 18.16 -7.62
C LEU A 640 -8.17 18.92 -6.46
N VAL A 641 -7.56 18.18 -5.54
CA VAL A 641 -6.69 18.68 -4.49
C VAL A 641 -5.30 18.10 -4.69
N ARG A 642 -4.31 18.96 -4.93
CA ARG A 642 -2.91 18.59 -5.11
C ARG A 642 -2.12 18.89 -3.86
N CYS A 643 -1.66 17.85 -3.20
CA CYS A 643 -0.84 17.91 -2.01
C CYS A 643 0.65 17.95 -2.40
N LEU A 644 1.37 18.95 -1.88
CA LEU A 644 2.80 19.16 -2.08
C LEU A 644 3.55 19.06 -0.76
N ARG A 645 4.73 18.43 -0.80
CA ARG A 645 5.66 18.40 0.33
C ARG A 645 6.61 19.59 0.26
N ALA A 646 6.73 20.35 1.35
CA ALA A 646 7.63 21.50 1.40
C ALA A 646 9.10 21.13 1.61
N ASP A 647 9.39 20.03 2.31
CA ASP A 647 10.74 19.56 2.65
C ASP A 647 10.80 18.04 2.60
N ALA A 648 11.86 17.47 2.03
CA ALA A 648 12.00 16.02 1.91
C ALA A 648 12.07 15.30 3.27
N ALA A 649 12.58 15.97 4.31
CA ALA A 649 12.71 15.47 5.67
C ALA A 649 11.53 15.87 6.58
N LEU A 650 10.45 16.43 6.03
CA LEU A 650 9.24 16.84 6.75
C LEU A 650 9.50 17.78 7.94
N ARG A 651 10.47 18.69 7.80
CA ARG A 651 10.78 19.69 8.84
C ARG A 651 9.90 20.94 8.67
N PRO A 652 9.36 21.51 9.76
CA PRO A 652 8.55 22.72 9.69
C PRO A 652 9.40 23.92 9.23
N HIS A 653 8.75 24.92 8.62
CA HIS A 653 9.36 26.17 8.12
C HIS A 653 10.42 26.04 7.03
N ARG A 654 10.75 24.82 6.59
CA ARG A 654 11.61 24.57 5.43
C ARG A 654 10.78 24.58 4.15
N PHE A 655 11.36 25.13 3.09
CA PHE A 655 10.78 25.18 1.75
C PHE A 655 11.88 24.88 0.73
N ASP A 656 11.83 23.69 0.14
CA ASP A 656 12.76 23.22 -0.88
C ASP A 656 12.16 23.46 -2.27
N ALA A 657 12.60 24.55 -2.91
CA ALA A 657 12.13 24.94 -4.22
C ALA A 657 12.42 23.89 -5.31
N ALA A 658 13.49 23.11 -5.19
CA ALA A 658 13.82 22.08 -6.18
C ALA A 658 12.84 20.90 -6.08
N LEU A 659 12.55 20.47 -4.86
CA LEU A 659 11.55 19.42 -4.59
C LEU A 659 10.14 19.86 -5.02
N LEU A 660 9.71 21.07 -4.68
CA LEU A 660 8.41 21.57 -5.11
C LEU A 660 8.32 21.72 -6.63
N ARG A 661 9.40 22.18 -7.30
CA ARG A 661 9.45 22.26 -8.77
C ARG A 661 9.26 20.88 -9.40
N HIS A 662 9.95 19.87 -8.87
CA HIS A 662 9.75 18.49 -9.30
C HIS A 662 8.30 18.02 -9.12
N GLN A 663 7.69 18.28 -7.95
CA GLN A 663 6.30 17.90 -7.68
C GLN A 663 5.27 18.64 -8.55
N ILE A 664 5.51 19.91 -8.86
CA ILE A 664 4.64 20.71 -9.73
C ILE A 664 4.63 20.13 -11.14
N ARG A 665 5.80 19.75 -11.67
CA ARG A 665 5.94 19.07 -12.96
C ARG A 665 5.29 17.69 -12.95
N SER A 666 5.62 16.89 -11.94
CA SER A 666 5.12 15.51 -11.83
C SER A 666 3.62 15.43 -11.63
N GLN A 667 2.98 16.43 -11.02
CA GLN A 667 1.52 16.43 -10.83
C GLN A 667 0.75 17.18 -11.93
N GLY A 668 1.44 17.82 -12.89
CA GLY A 668 0.82 18.63 -13.94
C GLY A 668 0.17 19.92 -13.41
N SER A 669 0.80 20.57 -12.43
CA SER A 669 0.32 21.80 -11.76
C SER A 669 0.46 23.07 -12.56
N VAL A 670 1.35 23.10 -13.53
CA VAL A 670 1.51 24.18 -14.49
C VAL A 670 1.68 23.51 -15.87
N PRO A 671 1.10 24.06 -16.96
CA PRO A 671 1.39 23.56 -18.31
C PRO A 671 2.90 23.59 -18.58
N TYR A 672 3.44 22.43 -18.94
CA TYR A 672 4.84 22.27 -19.32
C TYR A 672 5.01 22.69 -20.78
N ASP A 673 5.86 23.67 -21.05
CA ASP A 673 6.33 23.99 -22.40
C ASP A 673 7.65 23.24 -22.64
N PRO A 674 7.65 22.15 -23.44
CA PRO A 674 8.86 21.40 -23.75
C PRO A 674 9.91 22.22 -24.55
N TYR A 675 9.56 23.40 -25.07
CA TYR A 675 10.46 24.23 -25.87
C TYR A 675 11.26 25.25 -25.04
N LEU A 676 11.03 25.35 -23.73
CA LEU A 676 11.83 26.14 -22.79
C LEU A 676 12.96 25.32 -22.15
N LEU A 677 13.68 24.53 -22.96
CA LEU A 677 15.04 24.13 -22.58
C LEU A 677 15.94 25.39 -22.63
N PRO A 678 16.86 25.61 -21.67
CA PRO A 678 17.96 26.50 -21.95
C PRO A 678 18.65 25.93 -23.19
N SER A 679 18.72 26.76 -24.23
CA SER A 679 19.51 26.51 -25.42
C SER A 679 20.80 25.81 -25.01
N ARG A 680 21.03 24.62 -25.61
CA ARG A 680 22.29 23.89 -25.53
C ARG A 680 23.41 24.91 -25.45
N ALA A 681 24.11 24.95 -24.32
CA ALA A 681 25.41 25.58 -24.25
C ALA A 681 26.25 24.90 -25.32
N VAL A 682 26.38 25.59 -26.45
CA VAL A 682 27.32 25.29 -27.51
C VAL A 682 28.66 25.26 -26.79
N TYR A 683 29.23 24.07 -26.63
CA TYR A 683 30.66 23.93 -26.43
C TYR A 683 31.30 24.54 -27.68
N GLY A 684 31.59 25.84 -27.58
CA GLY A 684 32.45 26.53 -28.52
C GLY A 684 33.81 25.90 -28.38
N THR A 685 34.18 25.09 -29.36
CA THR A 685 35.56 24.82 -29.69
C THR A 685 36.25 26.16 -29.95
N GLY A 686 37.16 26.56 -29.07
CA GLY A 686 38.01 27.72 -29.23
C GLY A 686 39.38 27.40 -28.66
N SER A 687 40.33 27.19 -29.58
CA SER A 687 41.79 27.00 -29.46
C SER A 687 42.30 25.84 -28.62
#